data_AF-A0A954I8Q0-F1
#
_entry.id   AF-A0A954I8Q0-F1
#
_cell.length_a   1.000
_cell.length_b   1.000
_cell.length_c   1.000
_cell.angle_alpha   90.00
_cell.angle_beta   90.00
_cell.angle_gamma   90.00
#
_symmetry.space_group_name_H-M   'P 1'
#
loop_
_entity.id
_entity.type
_entity.pdbx_description
1 polymer ?
#
loop_
_entity_poly.entity_id
_entity_poly.type
_entity_poly.pdbx_seq_one_letter_code
_entity_poly.pdbx_strand_id
1 'polypeptide(L)'
;MLDLHDSIQLTSESDRVATIRFEGIVLYQGDKFINTVLPPLTGWSMESCAINAWFETEGRRMRLSASIKEERPIPFELLMPATTDRQTLTCSCTGERMVGAPSANRAFLTEKLALDQYNPENDISVRTGLIQIRDLPEYGNTSSQMRGRNVVHNTTSWAVYDLPENPLLLCAFDVILLADGSLSHLTEGQLNGLQRWVEAGGSLCLLPDEPIRPRQLEFVRTLLRENNPDAFVIRQDDTGRLIIDGDQPQNVVTAHFGLGRVAVVQPAADLSSVLTREDCGQLAAWMWKVHQDLAVRLGAPWHSVDDVQRLTSQGLEIHQDDFGFVLLPRGRIPETLTDDQRASMEFSTLLSATPSYMQRCSTISNPLIQIAQQDLLPGSIQMVPSWLIGLILLGYIVTVGPVDYILLGMLRLRKLTWIAFPVVTALFTGATVLIANSYMRATETGGAIEITDVAADGHAIRQSRLQMKFYGARTLDVDDHQLELSVPAVNIFLSAHDATSYQLNERYRAPLTYSGSFPGTYQTQVVMQQWAPMLMRSLTLEPKDVQVPEIDWSDSQLVIDDVGRAQLRKNLDELYPPHSGDRDASWNAWVLNRDIVWNVRSGRRQILHQEGNDNRNYRSRSSYSLKSEDQLSFAALSSASRSQGFFRIVSQVSPQG
;
A
#
# COMPACT_ATOMS: atom_id res chain seq x y z
N MET A 1 -20.74 17.05 -1.42
CA MET A 1 -20.34 15.95 -2.31
C MET A 1 -19.02 16.30 -2.97
N LEU A 2 -18.07 15.37 -3.05
CA LEU A 2 -16.77 15.53 -3.69
C LEU A 2 -16.66 14.46 -4.78
N ASP A 3 -16.46 14.85 -6.03
CA ASP A 3 -16.16 13.95 -7.13
C ASP A 3 -14.66 14.00 -7.42
N LEU A 4 -13.99 12.85 -7.40
CA LEU A 4 -12.57 12.73 -7.68
C LEU A 4 -12.36 12.25 -9.11
N HIS A 5 -11.54 12.98 -9.87
CA HIS A 5 -11.22 12.68 -11.25
C HIS A 5 -9.72 12.47 -11.45
N ASP A 6 -9.37 11.49 -12.29
CA ASP A 6 -7.98 11.13 -12.62
C ASP A 6 -7.34 12.07 -13.67
N SER A 7 -7.97 13.22 -13.97
CA SER A 7 -7.47 14.19 -14.94
C SER A 7 -7.85 15.63 -14.56
N ILE A 8 -6.89 16.56 -14.68
CA ILE A 8 -7.14 18.02 -14.54
C ILE A 8 -8.12 18.52 -15.60
N GLN A 9 -8.05 17.98 -16.82
CA GLN A 9 -8.81 18.55 -17.94
C GLN A 9 -10.32 18.25 -17.89
N LEU A 10 -10.76 17.40 -16.94
CA LEU A 10 -12.18 17.09 -16.69
C LEU A 10 -12.96 16.81 -17.98
N THR A 11 -12.35 16.04 -18.89
CA THR A 11 -12.85 15.89 -20.26
C THR A 11 -14.09 14.99 -20.35
N SER A 12 -14.35 14.10 -19.37
CA SER A 12 -15.49 13.18 -19.41
C SER A 12 -15.92 12.62 -18.04
N GLU A 13 -17.20 12.21 -17.89
CA GLU A 13 -17.69 11.43 -16.73
C GLU A 13 -16.96 10.08 -16.58
N SER A 14 -16.33 9.57 -17.64
CA SER A 14 -15.48 8.37 -17.59
C SER A 14 -14.21 8.54 -16.77
N ASP A 15 -13.79 9.78 -16.50
CA ASP A 15 -12.57 10.08 -15.73
C ASP A 15 -12.83 10.06 -14.21
N ARG A 16 -14.09 9.85 -13.77
CA ARG A 16 -14.45 9.83 -12.34
C ARG A 16 -14.03 8.52 -11.70
N VAL A 17 -13.23 8.62 -10.63
CA VAL A 17 -12.69 7.50 -9.88
C VAL A 17 -13.54 7.16 -8.66
N ALA A 18 -14.00 8.19 -7.94
CA ALA A 18 -14.78 8.03 -6.73
C ALA A 18 -15.68 9.24 -6.48
N THR A 19 -16.75 9.03 -5.73
CA THR A 19 -17.61 10.10 -5.19
C THR A 19 -17.70 9.95 -3.69
N ILE A 20 -17.49 11.04 -2.95
CA ILE A 20 -17.66 11.10 -1.49
C ILE A 20 -18.80 12.04 -1.15
N ARG A 21 -19.82 11.51 -0.49
CA ARG A 21 -21.01 12.25 -0.08
C ARG A 21 -21.06 12.37 1.43
N PHE A 22 -20.77 13.58 1.90
CA PHE A 22 -21.02 14.00 3.27
C PHE A 22 -22.47 14.48 3.41
N GLU A 23 -23.21 13.90 4.35
CA GLU A 23 -24.61 14.24 4.63
C GLU A 23 -24.75 15.03 5.93
N GLY A 24 -25.85 15.78 6.07
CA GLY A 24 -26.15 16.52 7.30
C GLY A 24 -25.29 17.77 7.56
N ILE A 25 -24.55 18.27 6.57
CA ILE A 25 -23.77 19.51 6.71
C ILE A 25 -24.71 20.72 6.76
N VAL A 26 -24.84 21.32 7.94
CA VAL A 26 -25.49 22.63 8.13
C VAL A 26 -24.43 23.72 8.06
N LEU A 27 -24.54 24.63 7.10
CA LEU A 27 -23.74 25.86 7.04
C LEU A 27 -24.34 26.88 8.01
N TYR A 28 -23.71 27.04 9.17
CA TYR A 28 -23.99 28.15 10.09
C TYR A 28 -23.00 29.28 9.78
N GLN A 29 -23.36 30.54 10.01
CA GLN A 29 -22.53 31.71 9.68
C GLN A 29 -21.07 31.51 10.16
N GLY A 30 -20.14 31.37 9.20
CA GLY A 30 -18.72 31.10 9.44
C GLY A 30 -18.08 30.31 8.31
N ASP A 31 -16.75 30.41 8.20
CA ASP A 31 -15.97 29.59 7.28
C ASP A 31 -15.89 28.15 7.80
N LYS A 32 -16.21 27.17 6.94
CA LYS A 32 -16.00 25.75 7.24
C LYS A 32 -14.80 25.24 6.46
N PHE A 33 -13.81 24.72 7.17
CA PHE A 33 -12.71 23.98 6.59
C PHE A 33 -13.12 22.51 6.44
N ILE A 34 -13.04 22.00 5.22
CA ILE A 34 -13.22 20.58 4.93
C ILE A 34 -11.83 20.02 4.71
N ASN A 35 -11.43 19.09 5.57
CA ASN A 35 -10.19 18.36 5.36
C ASN A 35 -10.34 17.44 4.14
N THR A 36 -9.54 17.68 3.11
CA THR A 36 -9.48 16.87 1.88
C THR A 36 -8.30 15.92 1.88
N VAL A 37 -7.52 15.85 2.96
CA VAL A 37 -6.48 14.83 3.15
C VAL A 37 -7.19 13.51 3.39
N LEU A 38 -7.45 12.83 2.29
CA LEU A 38 -7.99 11.49 2.27
C LEU A 38 -6.80 10.52 2.20
N PRO A 39 -6.89 9.32 2.81
CA PRO A 39 -6.06 8.24 2.33
C PRO A 39 -6.28 8.14 0.81
N PRO A 40 -5.27 7.74 0.01
CA PRO A 40 -5.48 7.57 -1.42
C PRO A 40 -6.73 6.69 -1.63
N LEU A 41 -7.47 6.83 -2.72
CA LEU A 41 -8.71 6.04 -2.91
C LEU A 41 -8.55 4.95 -3.97
N THR A 42 -7.48 5.04 -4.76
CA THR A 42 -7.03 4.03 -5.71
C THR A 42 -5.52 4.20 -5.95
N GLY A 43 -4.86 3.19 -6.53
CA GLY A 43 -3.56 3.38 -7.15
C GLY A 43 -3.65 4.38 -8.30
N TRP A 44 -3.34 5.65 -8.03
CA TRP A 44 -3.42 6.72 -9.01
C TRP A 44 -2.22 6.70 -9.96
N SER A 45 -2.45 7.01 -11.25
CA SER A 45 -1.43 6.92 -12.29
C SER A 45 -1.14 8.27 -12.91
N MET A 46 0.10 8.77 -12.76
CA MET A 46 0.86 9.82 -13.48
C MET A 46 0.15 11.14 -13.84
N GLU A 47 -1.13 11.28 -13.57
CA GLU A 47 -1.94 12.42 -13.95
C GLU A 47 -2.38 13.17 -12.71
N SER A 48 -2.32 14.49 -12.81
CA SER A 48 -2.80 15.37 -11.77
C SER A 48 -4.30 15.16 -11.56
N CYS A 49 -4.70 14.89 -10.32
CA CYS A 49 -6.10 14.68 -9.96
C CYS A 49 -6.82 16.02 -9.72
N ALA A 50 -8.12 16.04 -10.02
CA ALA A 50 -8.99 17.17 -9.76
C ALA A 50 -10.16 16.76 -8.85
N ILE A 51 -10.45 17.57 -7.82
CA ILE A 51 -11.64 17.44 -6.99
C ILE A 51 -12.68 18.44 -7.47
N ASN A 52 -13.84 17.92 -7.86
CA ASN A 52 -15.05 18.70 -8.06
C ASN A 52 -15.89 18.65 -6.80
N ALA A 53 -15.89 19.75 -6.06
CA ALA A 53 -16.69 19.86 -4.84
C ALA A 53 -18.04 20.54 -5.12
N TRP A 54 -19.10 19.96 -4.58
CA TRP A 54 -20.47 20.42 -4.71
C TRP A 54 -21.14 20.55 -3.34
N PHE A 55 -21.85 21.64 -3.14
CA PHE A 55 -22.80 21.82 -2.05
C PHE A 55 -24.22 21.66 -2.59
N GLU A 56 -24.92 20.63 -2.13
CA GLU A 56 -26.26 20.26 -2.61
C GLU A 56 -27.30 20.44 -1.50
N THR A 57 -28.40 21.09 -1.85
CA THR A 57 -29.58 21.36 -1.01
C THR A 57 -30.83 20.96 -1.77
N GLU A 58 -31.98 20.83 -1.09
CA GLU A 58 -33.24 20.38 -1.72
C GLU A 58 -33.64 21.18 -2.97
N GLY A 59 -33.28 22.47 -3.06
CA GLY A 59 -33.63 23.34 -4.19
C GLY A 59 -32.46 23.81 -5.05
N ARG A 60 -31.20 23.50 -4.69
CA ARG A 60 -30.03 24.06 -5.37
C ARG A 60 -28.79 23.19 -5.21
N ARG A 61 -28.06 22.99 -6.31
CA ARG A 61 -26.70 22.44 -6.33
C ARG A 61 -25.72 23.54 -6.73
N MET A 62 -24.71 23.77 -5.90
CA MET A 62 -23.68 24.80 -6.08
C MET A 62 -22.32 24.14 -6.20
N ARG A 63 -21.57 24.45 -7.27
CA ARG A 63 -20.17 24.02 -7.38
C ARG A 63 -19.29 24.94 -6.55
N LEU A 64 -18.40 24.38 -5.75
CA LEU A 64 -17.38 25.12 -5.02
C LEU A 64 -16.18 25.38 -5.94
N SER A 65 -15.51 26.51 -5.76
CA SER A 65 -14.35 26.93 -6.56
C SER A 65 -13.11 26.98 -5.69
N ALA A 66 -11.98 26.50 -6.21
CA ALA A 66 -10.67 26.66 -5.58
C ALA A 66 -10.20 28.13 -5.56
N SER A 67 -10.71 28.97 -6.46
CA SER A 67 -10.42 30.40 -6.52
C SER A 67 -11.64 31.23 -6.18
N ILE A 68 -11.46 32.19 -5.27
CA ILE A 68 -12.47 33.21 -4.92
C ILE A 68 -12.57 34.27 -6.04
N LYS A 69 -11.54 34.41 -6.89
CA LYS A 69 -11.41 35.50 -7.87
C LYS A 69 -12.03 35.19 -9.22
N GLU A 70 -12.22 33.92 -9.56
CA GLU A 70 -12.76 33.52 -10.86
C GLU A 70 -14.28 33.39 -10.84
N GLU A 71 -14.93 33.93 -11.87
CA GLU A 71 -16.39 33.82 -12.04
C GLU A 71 -16.84 32.39 -12.38
N ARG A 72 -15.94 31.56 -12.93
CA ARG A 72 -16.20 30.15 -13.22
C ARG A 72 -15.59 29.29 -12.13
N PRO A 73 -16.31 28.27 -11.60
CA PRO A 73 -15.76 27.40 -10.57
C PRO A 73 -14.59 26.58 -11.12
N ILE A 74 -13.41 26.75 -10.52
CA ILE A 74 -12.22 25.96 -10.82
C ILE A 74 -12.20 24.72 -9.93
N PRO A 75 -11.89 23.53 -10.46
CA PRO A 75 -11.64 22.36 -9.62
C PRO A 75 -10.50 22.59 -8.63
N PHE A 76 -10.52 21.87 -7.51
CA PHE A 76 -9.39 21.85 -6.58
C PHE A 76 -8.35 20.87 -7.11
N GLU A 77 -7.12 21.33 -7.34
CA GLU A 77 -6.01 20.46 -7.73
C GLU A 77 -5.53 19.66 -6.51
N LEU A 78 -5.38 18.34 -6.69
CA LEU A 78 -4.66 17.48 -5.76
C LEU A 78 -3.22 17.37 -6.22
N LEU A 79 -2.28 17.77 -5.36
CA LEU A 79 -0.85 17.57 -5.60
C LEU A 79 -0.55 16.07 -5.69
N MET A 80 -0.24 15.59 -6.89
CA MET A 80 0.23 14.23 -7.11
C MET A 80 1.53 14.22 -7.93
N PRO A 81 2.59 13.58 -7.45
CA PRO A 81 3.82 13.35 -8.17
C PRO A 81 3.69 12.09 -9.03
N ALA A 82 4.73 11.82 -9.82
CA ALA A 82 4.76 10.67 -10.70
C ALA A 82 4.58 9.35 -9.93
N THR A 83 4.00 8.32 -10.57
CA THR A 83 3.82 6.96 -10.01
C THR A 83 5.11 6.26 -9.58
N THR A 84 6.22 6.77 -10.08
CA THR A 84 7.58 6.31 -9.77
C THR A 84 8.12 6.90 -8.48
N ASP A 85 7.49 7.93 -7.94
CA ASP A 85 7.93 8.63 -6.73
C ASP A 85 7.16 8.11 -5.51
N ARG A 86 7.89 7.89 -4.41
CA ARG A 86 7.25 7.54 -3.14
C ARG A 86 6.84 8.83 -2.46
N GLN A 87 5.56 9.04 -2.25
CA GLN A 87 5.09 10.13 -1.41
C GLN A 87 5.17 9.78 0.06
N THR A 88 5.49 10.80 0.83
CA THR A 88 5.34 10.78 2.26
C THR A 88 4.58 12.03 2.70
N LEU A 89 3.74 11.92 3.73
CA LEU A 89 2.98 13.04 4.26
C LEU A 89 3.21 13.18 5.77
N THR A 90 3.69 14.35 6.16
CA THR A 90 3.82 14.75 7.57
C THR A 90 2.78 15.79 7.94
N CYS A 91 2.10 15.59 9.07
CA CYS A 91 1.25 16.60 9.69
C CYS A 91 2.05 17.31 10.79
N SER A 92 2.31 18.61 10.60
CA SER A 92 2.99 19.47 11.57
C SER A 92 1.96 20.28 12.37
N CYS A 93 1.72 19.89 13.61
CA CYS A 93 0.68 20.48 14.45
C CYS A 93 1.19 21.66 15.28
N THR A 94 0.32 22.63 15.53
CA THR A 94 0.53 23.75 16.45
C THR A 94 -0.58 23.84 17.50
N GLY A 95 -0.25 24.35 18.69
CA GLY A 95 -1.21 24.66 19.76
C GLY A 95 -2.05 25.92 19.50
N GLU A 96 -1.72 26.69 18.46
CA GLU A 96 -2.51 27.85 18.04
C GLU A 96 -3.81 27.45 17.36
N ARG A 97 -4.85 28.29 17.48
CA ARG A 97 -6.17 28.04 16.86
C ARG A 97 -6.22 28.28 15.35
N MET A 98 -5.30 29.09 14.85
CA MET A 98 -5.14 29.34 13.42
C MET A 98 -3.72 28.97 13.05
N VAL A 99 -3.55 28.35 11.88
CA VAL A 99 -2.24 27.94 11.40
C VAL A 99 -1.45 29.19 10.97
N GLY A 100 -0.62 29.68 11.88
CA GLY A 100 0.36 30.74 11.63
C GLY A 100 1.70 30.23 11.11
N ALA A 101 2.68 31.14 11.04
CA ALA A 101 4.05 30.77 10.70
C ALA A 101 4.63 29.82 11.77
N PRO A 102 5.39 28.78 11.39
CA PRO A 102 6.01 27.87 12.35
C PRO A 102 7.07 28.56 13.21
N SER A 103 7.19 28.12 14.47
CA SER A 103 8.36 28.45 15.27
C SER A 103 9.64 27.95 14.59
N ALA A 104 10.79 28.52 14.96
CA ALA A 104 12.08 28.09 14.41
C ALA A 104 12.33 26.58 14.64
N ASN A 105 11.97 26.07 15.82
CA ASN A 105 12.11 24.67 16.17
C ASN A 105 11.15 23.77 15.39
N ARG A 106 9.88 24.17 15.22
CA ARG A 106 8.91 23.42 14.41
C ARG A 106 9.31 23.38 12.94
N ALA A 107 9.76 24.51 12.39
CA ALA A 107 10.26 24.59 11.01
C ALA A 107 11.48 23.69 10.81
N PHE A 108 12.45 23.77 11.73
CA PHE A 108 13.65 22.93 11.71
C PHE A 108 13.32 21.44 11.75
N LEU A 109 12.48 20.99 12.70
CA LEU A 109 12.09 19.57 12.78
C LEU A 109 11.29 19.11 11.57
N THR A 110 10.40 19.96 11.04
CA THR A 110 9.64 19.66 9.82
C THR A 110 10.59 19.40 8.65
N GLU A 111 11.61 20.26 8.48
CA GLU A 111 12.65 20.08 7.47
C GLU A 111 13.49 18.82 7.73
N LYS A 112 13.93 18.58 8.97
CA LYS A 112 14.81 17.45 9.30
C LYS A 112 14.12 16.10 9.33
N LEU A 113 12.80 16.07 9.48
CA LEU A 113 12.01 14.86 9.27
C LEU A 113 11.73 14.58 7.79
N ALA A 114 11.99 15.52 6.88
CA ALA A 114 11.74 15.31 5.46
C ALA A 114 12.70 14.25 4.89
N LEU A 115 12.16 13.18 4.32
CA LEU A 115 12.98 12.06 3.84
C LEU A 115 13.66 12.39 2.50
N ASP A 116 13.13 13.34 1.75
CA ASP A 116 13.61 13.80 0.45
C ASP A 116 14.97 14.52 0.51
N GLN A 117 15.36 15.09 1.64
CA GLN A 117 16.70 15.65 1.85
C GLN A 117 17.81 14.57 1.77
N TYR A 118 17.44 13.29 1.86
CA TYR A 118 18.34 12.14 1.71
C TYR A 118 18.24 11.48 0.34
N ASN A 119 17.44 12.05 -0.59
CA ASN A 119 17.51 11.68 -2.00
C ASN A 119 18.96 11.81 -2.49
N PRO A 120 19.42 10.96 -3.41
CA PRO A 120 20.68 11.20 -4.09
C PRO A 120 20.62 12.59 -4.73
N GLU A 121 21.71 13.34 -4.64
CA GLU A 121 21.87 14.49 -5.52
C GLU A 121 21.82 13.94 -6.95
N ASN A 122 20.79 14.30 -7.71
CA ASN A 122 20.80 14.13 -9.16
C ASN A 122 21.82 15.13 -9.72
N ASP A 123 23.11 14.84 -9.56
CA ASP A 123 24.28 15.67 -9.95
C ASP A 123 24.44 15.76 -11.49
N ILE A 124 23.36 15.60 -12.24
CA ILE A 124 23.34 15.69 -13.69
C ILE A 124 23.11 17.15 -14.11
N SER A 125 22.30 17.90 -13.36
CA SER A 125 22.04 19.32 -13.66
C SER A 125 23.16 20.27 -13.22
N VAL A 126 24.02 19.87 -12.27
CA VAL A 126 25.07 20.75 -11.73
C VAL A 126 26.43 20.52 -12.42
N ARG A 127 26.74 19.28 -12.86
CA ARG A 127 27.97 19.01 -13.63
C ARG A 127 27.95 19.50 -15.07
N THR A 128 26.79 19.54 -15.71
CA THR A 128 26.66 20.06 -17.09
C THR A 128 26.42 21.56 -17.09
N GLY A 129 27.41 22.34 -16.65
CA GLY A 129 27.45 23.80 -16.85
C GLY A 129 27.50 24.25 -18.32
N LEU A 130 27.13 23.41 -19.29
CA LEU A 130 27.38 23.61 -20.71
C LEU A 130 26.30 23.09 -21.69
N ILE A 131 25.06 22.79 -21.25
CA ILE A 131 23.99 22.50 -22.22
C ILE A 131 22.76 23.35 -21.92
N GLN A 132 22.63 24.48 -22.62
CA GLN A 132 21.32 25.09 -22.80
C GLN A 132 20.46 24.10 -23.58
N ILE A 133 19.33 23.70 -23.00
CA ILE A 133 18.36 22.72 -23.49
C ILE A 133 17.66 23.17 -24.81
N ARG A 134 18.18 24.18 -25.52
CA ARG A 134 17.60 24.70 -26.78
C ARG A 134 18.14 24.01 -28.05
N ASP A 135 19.28 23.33 -27.99
CA ASP A 135 19.96 22.83 -29.20
C ASP A 135 19.92 21.31 -29.38
N LEU A 136 19.18 20.57 -28.53
CA LEU A 136 18.93 19.15 -28.77
C LEU A 136 17.80 19.02 -29.82
N PRO A 137 17.99 18.22 -30.89
CA PRO A 137 16.94 18.00 -31.88
C PRO A 137 15.71 17.39 -31.20
N GLU A 138 14.52 17.87 -31.58
CA GLU A 138 13.21 17.37 -31.13
C GLU A 138 13.02 15.87 -31.45
N TYR A 139 13.67 15.00 -30.69
CA TYR A 139 13.34 13.59 -30.55
C TYR A 139 12.73 13.43 -29.16
N GLY A 140 11.48 12.98 -29.14
CA GLY A 140 10.56 13.14 -28.01
C GLY A 140 11.04 12.63 -26.66
N ASN A 141 10.59 13.34 -25.61
CA ASN A 141 10.29 12.84 -24.26
C ASN A 141 11.36 12.02 -23.51
N THR A 142 12.66 12.19 -23.77
CA THR A 142 13.72 11.49 -23.02
C THR A 142 14.28 12.25 -21.81
N SER A 143 13.95 13.52 -21.61
CA SER A 143 14.39 14.30 -20.43
C SER A 143 13.55 14.09 -19.17
N SER A 144 12.39 13.43 -19.27
CA SER A 144 11.52 13.07 -18.14
C SER A 144 11.92 11.76 -17.45
N GLN A 145 12.86 11.00 -18.01
CA GLN A 145 13.09 9.61 -17.61
C GLN A 145 14.14 9.41 -16.49
N MET A 146 14.87 10.44 -16.08
CA MET A 146 15.70 10.40 -14.86
C MET A 146 14.99 10.90 -13.59
N ARG A 147 13.71 11.26 -13.69
CA ARG A 147 12.89 11.63 -12.51
C ARG A 147 12.36 10.41 -11.75
N GLY A 148 12.60 9.20 -12.21
CA GLY A 148 12.08 8.01 -11.54
C GLY A 148 12.92 7.61 -10.34
N ARG A 149 12.32 7.70 -9.13
CA ARG A 149 12.73 7.08 -7.84
C ARG A 149 13.27 8.04 -6.77
N ASN A 150 12.68 9.22 -6.61
CA ASN A 150 12.89 10.05 -5.42
C ASN A 150 11.75 9.86 -4.42
N VAL A 151 12.06 10.00 -3.13
CA VAL A 151 11.02 10.21 -2.12
C VAL A 151 10.62 11.68 -2.22
N VAL A 152 9.32 11.93 -2.34
CA VAL A 152 8.75 13.27 -2.29
C VAL A 152 8.13 13.45 -0.91
N HIS A 153 8.60 14.45 -0.19
CA HIS A 153 8.07 14.78 1.12
C HIS A 153 7.05 15.91 1.00
N ASN A 154 5.83 15.65 1.50
CA ASN A 154 4.81 16.67 1.66
C ASN A 154 4.62 16.95 3.14
N THR A 155 4.40 18.21 3.46
CA THR A 155 4.02 18.62 4.81
C THR A 155 2.73 19.42 4.74
N THR A 156 1.81 19.12 5.66
CA THR A 156 0.67 19.98 5.97
C THR A 156 0.79 20.50 7.40
N SER A 157 0.30 21.72 7.66
CA SER A 157 0.31 22.32 9.00
C SER A 157 -1.11 22.44 9.53
N TRP A 158 -1.36 21.89 10.71
CA TRP A 158 -2.70 21.85 11.32
C TRP A 158 -2.73 22.50 12.69
N ALA A 159 -3.85 23.12 13.03
CA ALA A 159 -4.14 23.46 14.41
C ALA A 159 -4.52 22.18 15.16
N VAL A 160 -4.03 22.01 16.37
CA VAL A 160 -4.32 20.80 17.17
C VAL A 160 -5.81 20.60 17.45
N TYR A 161 -6.59 21.69 17.44
CA TYR A 161 -8.05 21.65 17.58
C TYR A 161 -8.75 20.97 16.40
N ASP A 162 -8.10 20.92 15.23
CA ASP A 162 -8.62 20.29 14.02
C ASP A 162 -8.15 18.82 13.89
N LEU A 163 -7.28 18.36 14.79
CA LEU A 163 -6.81 16.98 14.80
C LEU A 163 -7.99 16.04 15.14
N PRO A 164 -8.24 14.99 14.34
CA PRO A 164 -9.38 14.12 14.54
C PRO A 164 -9.21 13.21 15.77
N GLU A 165 -10.33 12.90 16.42
CA GLU A 165 -10.38 11.90 17.48
C GLU A 165 -10.41 10.46 16.92
N ASN A 166 -10.90 10.28 15.70
CA ASN A 166 -10.94 8.97 15.03
C ASN A 166 -9.54 8.62 14.50
N PRO A 167 -8.91 7.53 14.97
CA PRO A 167 -7.56 7.14 14.54
C PRO A 167 -7.44 6.84 13.05
N LEU A 168 -8.51 6.40 12.38
CA LEU A 168 -8.48 6.10 10.94
C LEU A 168 -8.29 7.34 10.07
N LEU A 169 -8.68 8.52 10.55
CA LEU A 169 -8.41 9.77 9.85
C LEU A 169 -6.93 10.17 9.92
N LEU A 170 -6.19 9.64 10.92
CA LEU A 170 -4.75 9.83 11.04
C LEU A 170 -3.96 8.91 10.10
N CYS A 171 -4.57 7.84 9.57
CA CYS A 171 -3.97 6.93 8.59
C CYS A 171 -3.69 7.58 7.22
N ALA A 172 -4.06 8.85 7.02
CA ALA A 172 -3.62 9.61 5.86
C ALA A 172 -2.19 10.16 6.03
N PHE A 173 -1.66 10.18 7.26
CA PHE A 173 -0.33 10.64 7.59
C PHE A 173 0.63 9.48 7.83
N ASP A 174 1.88 9.66 7.42
CA ASP A 174 2.96 8.76 7.82
C ASP A 174 3.57 9.18 9.16
N VAL A 175 3.72 10.49 9.36
CA VAL A 175 4.31 11.09 10.56
C VAL A 175 3.43 12.23 11.06
N ILE A 176 3.23 12.29 12.37
CA ILE A 176 2.62 13.46 13.04
C ILE A 176 3.69 14.09 13.95
N LEU A 177 3.95 15.38 13.75
CA LEU A 177 4.80 16.21 14.60
C LEU A 177 3.92 17.08 15.49
N LEU A 178 4.00 16.89 16.81
CA LEU A 178 3.38 17.77 17.80
C LEU A 178 4.43 18.75 18.34
N ALA A 179 4.35 20.01 17.93
CA ALA A 179 5.20 21.10 18.38
C ALA A 179 4.35 22.35 18.71
N ASP A 180 4.98 23.46 19.10
CA ASP A 180 4.37 24.76 19.38
C ASP A 180 3.20 24.65 20.38
N GLY A 181 3.42 23.97 21.50
CA GLY A 181 2.44 23.78 22.58
C GLY A 181 1.29 22.81 22.26
N SER A 182 1.27 22.20 21.06
CA SER A 182 0.13 21.35 20.62
C SER A 182 -0.20 20.22 21.60
N LEU A 183 0.81 19.52 22.15
CA LEU A 183 0.59 18.43 23.11
C LEU A 183 -0.28 18.88 24.31
N SER A 184 -0.04 20.07 24.83
CA SER A 184 -0.74 20.61 26.01
C SER A 184 -2.22 20.86 25.76
N HIS A 185 -2.64 21.01 24.51
CA HIS A 185 -4.01 21.35 24.11
C HIS A 185 -4.87 20.15 23.68
N LEU A 186 -4.28 18.97 23.47
CA LEU A 186 -5.02 17.78 23.04
C LEU A 186 -6.15 17.40 24.03
N THR A 187 -7.30 17.02 23.47
CA THR A 187 -8.44 16.46 24.22
C THR A 187 -8.20 15.00 24.58
N GLU A 188 -9.07 14.42 25.41
CA GLU A 188 -9.02 13.00 25.73
C GLU A 188 -9.25 12.11 24.51
N GLY A 189 -10.25 12.46 23.69
CA GLY A 189 -10.56 11.73 22.46
C GLY A 189 -9.39 11.76 21.48
N GLN A 190 -8.72 12.93 21.33
CA GLN A 190 -7.56 13.06 20.46
C GLN A 190 -6.34 12.29 20.98
N LEU A 191 -6.08 12.29 22.29
CA LEU A 191 -4.99 11.50 22.88
C LEU A 191 -5.23 10.00 22.67
N ASN A 192 -6.46 9.52 22.91
CA ASN A 192 -6.83 8.12 22.69
C ASN A 192 -6.73 7.74 21.20
N GLY A 193 -7.18 8.61 20.29
CA GLY A 193 -7.05 8.41 18.84
C GLY A 193 -5.58 8.33 18.39
N LEU A 194 -4.74 9.25 18.87
CA LEU A 194 -3.29 9.21 18.59
C LEU A 194 -2.64 7.94 19.15
N GLN A 195 -2.97 7.56 20.38
CA GLN A 195 -2.43 6.35 21.00
C GLN A 195 -2.74 5.12 20.14
N ARG A 196 -4.00 4.92 19.74
CA ARG A 196 -4.44 3.79 18.89
C ARG A 196 -3.79 3.80 17.51
N TRP A 197 -3.65 4.98 16.91
CA TRP A 197 -2.99 5.12 15.61
C TRP A 197 -1.49 4.78 15.70
N VAL A 198 -0.80 5.25 16.74
CA VAL A 198 0.61 4.88 16.98
C VAL A 198 0.71 3.38 17.25
N GLU A 199 -0.10 2.82 18.14
CA GLU A 199 -0.12 1.38 18.43
C GLU A 199 -0.26 0.55 17.14
N ALA A 200 -1.14 0.98 16.23
CA ALA A 200 -1.35 0.37 14.91
C ALA A 200 -0.22 0.59 13.89
N GLY A 201 0.87 1.24 14.26
CA GLY A 201 2.06 1.40 13.44
C GLY A 201 2.39 2.82 13.02
N GLY A 202 1.64 3.82 13.49
CA GLY A 202 1.88 5.24 13.21
C GLY A 202 3.19 5.74 13.81
N SER A 203 3.72 6.84 13.25
CA SER A 203 4.96 7.46 13.72
C SER A 203 4.67 8.85 14.32
N LEU A 204 4.87 9.01 15.62
CA LEU A 204 4.62 10.26 16.36
C LEU A 204 5.93 10.90 16.84
N CYS A 205 6.18 12.16 16.45
CA CYS A 205 7.26 13.00 16.96
C CYS A 205 6.70 14.04 17.92
N LEU A 206 7.25 14.12 19.13
CA LEU A 206 6.83 15.04 20.18
C LEU A 206 7.94 16.05 20.49
N LEU A 207 7.61 17.33 20.44
CA LEU A 207 8.40 18.43 20.99
C LEU A 207 7.60 19.08 22.13
N PRO A 208 7.83 18.70 23.40
CA PRO A 208 7.12 19.25 24.56
C PRO A 208 7.76 20.59 24.99
N ASP A 209 7.52 21.63 24.21
CA ASP A 209 8.05 22.99 24.40
C ASP A 209 7.30 23.83 25.46
N GLU A 210 6.08 23.42 25.81
CA GLU A 210 5.26 24.06 26.86
C GLU A 210 5.02 23.14 28.07
N PRO A 211 4.64 23.71 29.24
CA PRO A 211 4.21 22.92 30.39
C PRO A 211 3.02 22.02 30.04
N ILE A 212 3.12 20.73 30.41
CA ILE A 212 2.11 19.72 30.10
C ILE A 212 1.25 19.38 31.33
N ARG A 213 -0.03 19.05 31.12
CA ARG A 213 -0.92 18.66 32.24
C ARG A 213 -0.68 17.17 32.60
N PRO A 214 -1.10 16.72 33.80
CA PRO A 214 -0.87 15.33 34.25
C PRO A 214 -1.38 14.26 33.29
N ARG A 215 -2.46 14.54 32.55
CA ARG A 215 -3.02 13.63 31.54
C ARG A 215 -2.06 13.42 30.36
N GLN A 216 -1.51 14.51 29.82
CA GLN A 216 -0.51 14.46 28.75
C GLN A 216 0.77 13.77 29.23
N LEU A 217 1.17 13.98 30.49
CA LEU A 217 2.31 13.28 31.07
C LEU A 217 2.08 11.76 31.10
N GLU A 218 0.90 11.31 31.51
CA GLU A 218 0.59 9.87 31.51
C GLU A 218 0.53 9.30 30.09
N PHE A 219 0.01 10.06 29.13
CA PHE A 219 0.07 9.68 27.71
C PHE A 219 1.51 9.45 27.23
N VAL A 220 2.44 10.38 27.50
CA VAL A 220 3.86 10.22 27.13
C VAL A 220 4.49 9.03 27.86
N ARG A 221 4.14 8.79 29.13
CA ARG A 221 4.62 7.62 29.88
C ARG A 221 4.14 6.31 29.26
N THR A 222 2.86 6.23 28.90
CA THR A 222 2.30 5.04 28.23
C THR A 222 3.06 4.74 26.94
N LEU A 223 3.30 5.76 26.11
CA LEU A 223 4.01 5.61 24.84
C LEU A 223 5.48 5.19 24.96
N LEU A 224 6.13 5.48 26.11
CA LEU A 224 7.55 5.16 26.32
C LEU A 224 7.77 3.90 27.19
N ARG A 225 6.73 3.35 27.82
CA ARG A 225 6.83 2.25 28.81
C ARG A 225 7.13 0.87 28.22
N GLU A 226 6.67 0.57 27.01
CA GLU A 226 6.58 -0.82 26.51
C GLU A 226 7.93 -1.53 26.33
N ASN A 227 8.99 -0.81 25.92
CA ASN A 227 10.27 -1.45 25.60
C ASN A 227 11.32 -1.42 26.71
N ASN A 228 11.24 -0.48 27.66
CA ASN A 228 12.20 -0.36 28.76
C ASN A 228 11.61 0.49 29.91
N PRO A 229 10.79 -0.09 30.80
CA PRO A 229 10.16 0.64 31.91
C PRO A 229 11.17 1.29 32.86
N ASP A 230 12.40 0.76 32.92
CA ASP A 230 13.47 1.24 33.82
C ASP A 230 14.52 2.13 33.15
N ALA A 231 14.52 2.28 31.81
CA ALA A 231 15.58 3.03 31.12
C ALA A 231 15.40 4.55 31.19
N PHE A 232 14.17 5.02 31.39
CA PHE A 232 13.86 6.45 31.38
C PHE A 232 12.97 6.83 32.55
N VAL A 233 13.42 7.81 33.33
CA VAL A 233 12.67 8.42 34.40
C VAL A 233 11.98 9.66 33.87
N ILE A 234 10.68 9.54 33.60
CA ILE A 234 9.85 10.60 33.03
C ILE A 234 9.19 11.42 34.14
N ARG A 235 9.64 12.66 34.32
CA ARG A 235 9.19 13.57 35.39
C ARG A 235 8.77 14.93 34.82
N GLN A 236 8.14 15.72 35.68
CA GLN A 236 7.93 17.13 35.44
C GLN A 236 8.90 17.92 36.33
N ASP A 237 9.43 19.01 35.80
CA ASP A 237 10.15 19.99 36.61
C ASP A 237 9.18 20.88 37.42
N ASP A 238 9.73 21.76 38.24
CA ASP A 238 8.96 22.71 39.06
C ASP A 238 8.11 23.68 38.21
N THR A 239 8.36 23.78 36.91
CA THR A 239 7.63 24.61 35.95
C THR A 239 6.58 23.83 35.14
N GLY A 240 6.46 22.52 35.37
CA GLY A 240 5.54 21.62 34.67
C GLY A 240 6.03 21.15 33.29
N ARG A 241 7.30 21.39 32.95
CA ARG A 241 7.92 20.92 31.70
C ARG A 241 8.36 19.47 31.83
N LEU A 242 8.31 18.75 30.72
CA LEU A 242 8.73 17.35 30.67
C LEU A 242 10.26 17.27 30.78
N ILE A 243 10.75 16.47 31.72
CA ILE A 243 12.14 16.02 31.79
C ILE A 243 12.16 14.51 31.60
N ILE A 244 13.05 14.04 30.73
CA ILE A 244 13.31 12.61 30.57
C ILE A 244 14.76 12.38 30.97
N ASP A 245 14.96 11.83 32.16
CA ASP A 245 16.28 11.46 32.65
C ASP A 245 16.57 10.00 32.26
N GLY A 246 17.73 9.75 31.66
CA GLY A 246 18.23 8.40 31.36
C GLY A 246 19.69 8.26 31.76
N ASP A 247 20.25 7.05 31.63
CA ASP A 247 21.67 6.76 31.97
C ASP A 247 22.69 7.60 31.17
N GLN A 248 22.28 8.12 30.01
CA GLN A 248 23.05 9.05 29.16
C GLN A 248 22.16 10.24 28.76
N PRO A 249 22.68 11.47 28.73
CA PRO A 249 21.94 12.61 28.20
C PRO A 249 21.72 12.44 26.70
N GLN A 250 20.47 12.21 26.29
CA GLN A 250 20.07 12.07 24.90
C GLN A 250 19.12 13.20 24.52
N ASN A 251 19.42 13.90 23.41
CA ASN A 251 18.57 14.97 22.89
C ASN A 251 17.29 14.43 22.24
N VAL A 252 17.31 13.17 21.81
CA VAL A 252 16.18 12.46 21.20
C VAL A 252 16.01 11.12 21.89
N VAL A 253 14.83 10.90 22.46
CA VAL A 253 14.43 9.61 23.05
C VAL A 253 13.50 8.91 22.08
N THR A 254 13.77 7.63 21.77
CA THR A 254 12.96 6.85 20.84
C THR A 254 12.41 5.59 21.51
N ALA A 255 11.17 5.23 21.21
CA ALA A 255 10.53 4.01 21.70
C ALA A 255 9.55 3.45 20.67
N HIS A 256 9.30 2.14 20.72
CA HIS A 256 8.15 1.56 20.03
C HIS A 256 6.98 1.54 21.01
N PHE A 257 5.78 1.64 20.44
CA PHE A 257 4.52 1.45 21.14
C PHE A 257 3.60 0.67 20.19
N GLY A 258 3.24 -0.55 20.55
CA GLY A 258 2.71 -1.55 19.63
C GLY A 258 3.61 -1.73 18.40
N LEU A 259 3.06 -1.53 17.21
CA LEU A 259 3.78 -1.58 15.93
C LEU A 259 4.40 -0.22 15.54
N GLY A 260 4.09 0.82 16.30
CA GLY A 260 4.41 2.21 16.02
C GLY A 260 5.77 2.65 16.48
N ARG A 261 6.02 3.94 16.27
CA ARG A 261 7.24 4.62 16.67
C ARG A 261 6.92 5.95 17.31
N VAL A 262 7.60 6.21 18.41
CA VAL A 262 7.52 7.47 19.14
C VAL A 262 8.93 8.02 19.24
N ALA A 263 9.06 9.32 18.98
CA ALA A 263 10.27 10.08 19.25
C ALA A 263 9.90 11.30 20.10
N VAL A 264 10.65 11.53 21.18
CA VAL A 264 10.53 12.73 22.01
C VAL A 264 11.82 13.51 21.91
N VAL A 265 11.74 14.73 21.39
CA VAL A 265 12.86 15.65 21.26
C VAL A 265 12.89 16.56 22.48
N GLN A 266 14.01 16.62 23.19
CA GLN A 266 14.16 17.50 24.35
C GLN A 266 14.04 18.97 23.91
N PRO A 267 13.22 19.79 24.60
CA PRO A 267 13.04 21.18 24.23
C PRO A 267 14.32 21.99 24.46
N ALA A 268 14.73 22.76 23.46
CA ALA A 268 15.87 23.68 23.53
C ALA A 268 15.48 25.05 22.93
N ALA A 269 16.19 26.10 23.34
CA ALA A 269 15.98 27.45 22.78
C ALA A 269 16.25 27.50 21.27
N ASP A 270 17.24 26.74 20.80
CA ASP A 270 17.57 26.56 19.39
C ASP A 270 17.97 25.10 19.14
N LEU A 271 17.05 24.31 18.58
CA LEU A 271 17.29 22.90 18.28
C LEU A 271 18.40 22.70 17.24
N SER A 272 18.61 23.66 16.33
CA SER A 272 19.64 23.54 15.29
C SER A 272 21.06 23.55 15.84
N SER A 273 21.25 24.16 17.02
CA SER A 273 22.52 24.18 17.75
C SER A 273 22.78 22.93 18.59
N VAL A 274 21.71 22.19 18.93
CA VAL A 274 21.75 21.05 19.85
C VAL A 274 21.76 19.72 19.12
N LEU A 275 20.97 19.60 18.04
CA LEU A 275 20.85 18.37 17.26
C LEU A 275 21.94 18.31 16.20
N THR A 276 22.76 17.26 16.25
CA THR A 276 23.78 17.00 15.23
C THR A 276 23.14 16.47 13.95
N ARG A 277 23.91 16.46 12.86
CA ARG A 277 23.51 15.83 11.59
C ARG A 277 23.17 14.34 11.78
N GLU A 278 23.93 13.65 12.63
CA GLU A 278 23.68 12.25 12.94
C GLU A 278 22.39 12.09 13.75
N ASP A 279 22.14 12.91 14.77
CA ASP A 279 20.87 12.87 15.53
C ASP A 279 19.65 13.05 14.60
N CYS A 280 19.74 14.00 13.67
CA CYS A 280 18.68 14.23 12.67
C CYS A 280 18.51 13.02 11.74
N GLY A 281 19.61 12.43 11.28
CA GLY A 281 19.60 11.22 10.45
C GLY A 281 19.01 10.02 11.17
N GLN A 282 19.37 9.81 12.44
CA GLN A 282 18.81 8.75 13.28
C GLN A 282 17.32 8.97 13.56
N LEU A 283 16.91 10.21 13.84
CA LEU A 283 15.50 10.58 14.04
C LEU A 283 14.69 10.32 12.76
N ALA A 284 15.11 10.85 11.61
CA ALA A 284 14.42 10.62 10.35
C ALA A 284 14.37 9.12 10.01
N ALA A 285 15.50 8.42 10.10
CA ALA A 285 15.56 6.98 9.83
C ALA A 285 14.64 6.18 10.75
N TRP A 286 14.57 6.55 12.03
CA TRP A 286 13.64 5.97 12.99
C TRP A 286 12.20 6.18 12.54
N MET A 287 11.77 7.44 12.38
CA MET A 287 10.39 7.81 12.05
C MET A 287 9.91 7.15 10.74
N TRP A 288 10.80 7.02 9.76
CA TRP A 288 10.51 6.44 8.44
C TRP A 288 10.79 4.94 8.33
N LYS A 289 11.10 4.25 9.44
CA LYS A 289 11.32 2.80 9.47
C LYS A 289 12.49 2.37 8.56
N VAL A 290 13.45 3.26 8.36
CA VAL A 290 14.60 3.05 7.49
C VAL A 290 15.51 1.98 8.10
N HIS A 291 15.98 1.07 7.25
CA HIS A 291 16.81 -0.04 7.70
C HIS A 291 18.11 0.45 8.37
N GLN A 292 18.59 -0.30 9.37
CA GLN A 292 19.72 0.09 10.20
C GLN A 292 21.04 0.30 9.45
N ASP A 293 21.18 -0.32 8.27
CA ASP A 293 22.42 -0.33 7.47
C ASP A 293 22.46 0.79 6.42
N LEU A 294 21.47 1.70 6.42
CA LEU A 294 21.40 2.79 5.46
C LEU A 294 22.11 4.05 5.96
N ALA A 295 22.82 4.70 5.05
CA ALA A 295 23.60 5.93 5.30
C ALA A 295 22.73 7.10 5.83
N VAL A 296 21.41 7.05 5.63
CA VAL A 296 20.43 7.99 6.19
C VAL A 296 20.58 8.14 7.70
N ARG A 297 20.92 7.06 8.43
CA ARG A 297 21.13 7.11 9.89
C ARG A 297 22.32 7.97 10.30
N LEU A 298 23.31 8.12 9.42
CA LEU A 298 24.46 9.00 9.60
C LEU A 298 24.17 10.42 9.06
N GLY A 299 22.94 10.68 8.65
CA GLY A 299 22.51 11.92 8.02
C GLY A 299 23.02 12.08 6.57
N ALA A 300 23.42 10.99 5.92
CA ALA A 300 23.90 10.99 4.54
C ALA A 300 22.81 10.48 3.56
N PRO A 301 22.87 10.87 2.27
CA PRO A 301 21.95 10.34 1.25
C PRO A 301 21.98 8.82 1.18
N TRP A 302 20.89 8.16 0.78
CA TRP A 302 20.85 6.70 0.68
C TRP A 302 21.69 6.10 -0.45
N HIS A 303 22.33 6.94 -1.26
CA HIS A 303 23.46 6.57 -2.09
C HIS A 303 24.74 7.24 -1.56
N SER A 304 25.74 6.43 -1.24
CA SER A 304 27.11 6.90 -1.02
C SER A 304 27.97 6.51 -2.20
N VAL A 305 28.99 7.32 -2.49
CA VAL A 305 30.07 7.07 -3.48
C VAL A 305 30.70 5.66 -3.34
N ASP A 306 30.56 5.03 -2.17
CA ASP A 306 30.93 3.64 -1.87
C ASP A 306 30.19 2.56 -2.67
N ASP A 307 29.01 2.81 -3.26
CA ASP A 307 28.32 1.78 -4.05
C ASP A 307 29.13 1.37 -5.29
N VAL A 308 29.83 2.33 -5.92
CA VAL A 308 30.75 2.08 -7.04
C VAL A 308 31.93 1.25 -6.56
N GLN A 309 32.55 1.61 -5.44
CA GLN A 309 33.67 0.85 -4.85
C GLN A 309 33.24 -0.56 -4.43
N ARG A 310 32.05 -0.71 -3.86
CA ARG A 310 31.47 -1.98 -3.43
C ARG A 310 31.13 -2.87 -4.63
N LEU A 311 30.46 -2.35 -5.66
CA LEU A 311 30.17 -3.10 -6.88
C LEU A 311 31.46 -3.46 -7.65
N THR A 312 32.46 -2.57 -7.64
CA THR A 312 33.81 -2.86 -8.16
C THR A 312 34.49 -3.97 -7.37
N SER A 313 34.35 -3.98 -6.04
CA SER A 313 34.88 -5.05 -5.17
C SER A 313 34.21 -6.41 -5.39
N GLN A 314 32.98 -6.42 -5.91
CA GLN A 314 32.25 -7.62 -6.34
C GLN A 314 32.67 -8.11 -7.73
N GLY A 315 33.66 -7.48 -8.36
CA GLY A 315 34.25 -7.89 -9.63
C GLY A 315 33.47 -7.42 -10.86
N LEU A 316 32.58 -6.44 -10.70
CA LEU A 316 31.89 -5.74 -11.79
C LEU A 316 32.77 -4.58 -12.28
N GLU A 317 32.94 -4.44 -13.59
CA GLU A 317 33.62 -3.28 -14.17
C GLU A 317 32.60 -2.15 -14.34
N ILE A 318 32.83 -1.05 -13.62
CA ILE A 318 31.98 0.14 -13.64
C ILE A 318 32.79 1.26 -14.26
N HIS A 319 32.29 1.82 -15.36
CA HIS A 319 32.87 2.98 -15.99
C HIS A 319 32.01 4.21 -15.69
N GLN A 320 32.66 5.27 -15.24
CA GLN A 320 32.04 6.58 -15.05
C GLN A 320 32.39 7.46 -16.24
N ASP A 321 31.38 8.07 -16.86
CA ASP A 321 31.54 9.08 -17.91
C ASP A 321 30.77 10.36 -17.57
N ASP A 322 30.73 11.31 -18.52
CA ASP A 322 30.05 12.60 -18.35
C ASP A 322 28.52 12.48 -18.22
N PHE A 323 27.94 11.30 -18.50
CA PHE A 323 26.50 11.02 -18.52
C PHE A 323 26.03 10.08 -17.40
N GLY A 324 26.93 9.35 -16.72
CA GLY A 324 26.59 8.54 -15.56
C GLY A 324 27.55 7.38 -15.27
N PHE A 325 26.99 6.27 -14.76
CA PHE A 325 27.71 5.03 -14.50
C PHE A 325 27.23 3.90 -15.43
N VAL A 326 28.16 3.25 -16.12
CA VAL A 326 27.90 2.10 -17.00
C VAL A 326 28.46 0.83 -16.37
N LEU A 327 27.63 -0.21 -16.26
CA LEU A 327 28.07 -1.53 -15.82
C LEU A 327 28.34 -2.43 -17.02
N LEU A 328 29.54 -3.00 -17.08
CA LEU A 328 29.92 -3.91 -18.14
C LEU A 328 29.89 -5.36 -17.63
N PRO A 329 29.17 -6.27 -18.30
CA PRO A 329 29.35 -7.70 -18.09
C PRO A 329 30.80 -8.06 -18.39
N ARG A 330 31.43 -8.95 -17.60
CA ARG A 330 32.77 -9.45 -17.91
C ARG A 330 32.79 -10.16 -19.27
N GLY A 331 33.22 -9.46 -20.31
CA GLY A 331 33.33 -9.95 -21.68
C GLY A 331 33.47 -8.81 -22.69
N ARG A 332 34.39 -8.96 -23.66
CA ARG A 332 34.80 -7.97 -24.66
C ARG A 332 33.64 -7.10 -25.19
N ILE A 333 33.77 -5.79 -25.03
CA ILE A 333 33.01 -4.81 -25.80
C ILE A 333 33.49 -4.87 -27.27
N PRO A 334 32.62 -4.85 -28.28
CA PRO A 334 33.01 -4.43 -29.63
C PRO A 334 33.50 -2.98 -29.56
N GLU A 335 34.68 -2.67 -30.12
CA GLU A 335 35.33 -1.33 -30.00
C GLU A 335 34.49 -0.15 -30.53
N THR A 336 33.32 -0.38 -31.12
CA THR A 336 32.42 0.66 -31.61
C THR A 336 30.96 0.33 -31.28
N LEU A 337 30.49 0.76 -30.11
CA LEU A 337 29.07 0.87 -29.81
C LEU A 337 28.53 2.15 -30.46
N THR A 338 27.44 2.05 -31.22
CA THR A 338 26.70 3.20 -31.75
C THR A 338 25.98 3.95 -30.63
N ASP A 339 25.69 5.24 -30.82
CA ASP A 339 25.04 6.08 -29.79
C ASP A 339 23.69 5.50 -29.32
N ASP A 340 22.91 4.91 -30.24
CA ASP A 340 21.66 4.18 -29.90
C ASP A 340 21.88 2.94 -29.03
N GLN A 341 23.00 2.23 -29.23
CA GLN A 341 23.36 1.05 -28.42
C GLN A 341 23.88 1.45 -27.03
N ARG A 342 24.48 2.64 -26.89
CA ARG A 342 24.87 3.20 -25.58
C ARG A 342 23.64 3.66 -24.79
N ALA A 343 22.74 4.41 -25.42
CA ALA A 343 21.50 4.87 -24.79
C ALA A 343 20.60 3.73 -24.29
N SER A 344 20.53 2.62 -25.04
CA SER A 344 19.75 1.43 -24.64
C SER A 344 20.42 0.59 -23.52
N MET A 345 21.75 0.63 -23.40
CA MET A 345 22.47 0.01 -22.27
C MET A 345 22.46 0.88 -21.01
N GLU A 346 22.55 2.21 -21.14
CA GLU A 346 22.44 3.20 -20.05
C GLU A 346 21.14 3.03 -19.25
N PHE A 347 20.02 2.78 -19.95
CA PHE A 347 18.70 2.65 -19.31
C PHE A 347 18.49 1.35 -18.52
N SER A 348 19.12 0.26 -18.95
CA SER A 348 18.86 -1.08 -18.39
C SER A 348 19.84 -1.45 -17.27
N THR A 349 21.07 -0.94 -17.29
CA THR A 349 22.12 -1.32 -16.33
C THR A 349 22.10 -0.52 -15.03
N LEU A 350 21.77 0.78 -15.07
CA LEU A 350 21.60 1.59 -13.84
C LEU A 350 20.46 1.07 -12.95
N LEU A 351 19.43 0.45 -13.55
CA LEU A 351 18.31 -0.15 -12.83
C LEU A 351 18.56 -1.60 -12.35
N SER A 352 19.46 -2.35 -12.99
CA SER A 352 19.62 -3.79 -12.74
C SER A 352 20.81 -4.15 -11.84
N ALA A 353 21.77 -3.25 -11.64
CA ALA A 353 22.97 -3.54 -10.83
C ALA A 353 22.94 -3.04 -9.38
N THR A 354 21.81 -2.55 -8.89
CA THR A 354 21.59 -2.38 -7.44
C THR A 354 20.42 -3.25 -6.98
N PRO A 355 20.62 -4.59 -6.88
CA PRO A 355 19.53 -5.54 -6.67
C PRO A 355 18.92 -5.47 -5.25
N SER A 356 19.45 -4.63 -4.35
CA SER A 356 19.16 -4.71 -2.91
C SER A 356 18.56 -3.46 -2.29
N TYR A 357 18.86 -2.28 -2.85
CA TYR A 357 18.57 -0.99 -2.21
C TYR A 357 17.44 -0.24 -2.93
N MET A 358 17.49 -0.16 -4.28
CA MET A 358 16.42 0.49 -5.05
C MET A 358 15.10 -0.30 -5.05
N GLN A 359 15.16 -1.63 -4.91
CA GLN A 359 13.95 -2.48 -4.87
C GLN A 359 13.11 -2.30 -3.59
N ARG A 360 13.67 -1.73 -2.52
CA ARG A 360 12.94 -1.53 -1.25
C ARG A 360 12.10 -0.26 -1.23
N CYS A 361 12.38 0.69 -2.12
CA CYS A 361 11.63 1.94 -2.27
C CYS A 361 10.84 2.02 -3.58
N SER A 362 10.95 1.04 -4.47
CA SER A 362 10.18 0.98 -5.72
C SER A 362 8.74 0.51 -5.49
N THR A 363 7.80 1.12 -6.19
CA THR A 363 6.41 0.67 -6.37
C THR A 363 6.34 -0.59 -7.24
N ILE A 364 6.92 -1.70 -6.76
CA ILE A 364 6.82 -3.01 -7.43
C ILE A 364 5.41 -3.58 -7.23
N SER A 365 4.92 -4.32 -8.24
CA SER A 365 3.68 -5.09 -8.19
C SER A 365 3.58 -5.88 -6.89
N ASN A 366 2.41 -5.87 -6.26
CA ASN A 366 2.24 -6.57 -5.00
C ASN A 366 1.92 -8.05 -5.28
N PRO A 367 2.85 -9.00 -5.05
CA PRO A 367 2.61 -10.41 -5.29
C PRO A 367 1.41 -10.94 -4.50
N LEU A 368 1.11 -10.36 -3.32
CA LEU A 368 -0.04 -10.76 -2.53
C LEU A 368 -1.37 -10.39 -3.20
N ILE A 369 -1.46 -9.23 -3.85
CA ILE A 369 -2.67 -8.86 -4.62
C ILE A 369 -2.87 -9.82 -5.78
N GLN A 370 -1.79 -10.17 -6.50
CA GLN A 370 -1.87 -11.09 -7.62
C GLN A 370 -2.28 -12.50 -7.19
N ILE A 371 -1.70 -13.01 -6.10
CA ILE A 371 -2.04 -14.31 -5.53
C ILE A 371 -3.48 -14.30 -5.00
N ALA A 372 -3.86 -13.27 -4.22
CA ALA A 372 -5.22 -13.12 -3.73
C ALA A 372 -6.25 -13.04 -4.86
N GLN A 373 -5.93 -12.38 -5.98
CA GLN A 373 -6.81 -12.34 -7.15
C GLN A 373 -7.04 -13.70 -7.79
N GLN A 374 -6.08 -14.63 -7.70
CA GLN A 374 -6.20 -15.97 -8.27
C GLN A 374 -6.86 -16.92 -7.28
N ASP A 375 -6.39 -16.93 -6.02
CA ASP A 375 -6.79 -17.90 -5.00
C ASP A 375 -8.16 -17.59 -4.38
N LEU A 376 -8.59 -16.31 -4.38
CA LEU A 376 -9.88 -15.91 -3.81
C LEU A 376 -11.02 -15.91 -4.83
N LEU A 377 -10.79 -16.32 -6.07
CA LEU A 377 -11.91 -16.50 -7.00
C LEU A 377 -12.81 -17.64 -6.50
N PRO A 378 -14.15 -17.48 -6.60
CA PRO A 378 -15.06 -18.50 -6.12
C PRO A 378 -14.89 -19.78 -6.94
N GLY A 379 -14.62 -20.90 -6.24
CA GLY A 379 -14.49 -22.22 -6.87
C GLY A 379 -15.78 -22.75 -7.49
N SER A 380 -16.93 -22.10 -7.20
CA SER A 380 -18.25 -22.44 -7.71
C SER A 380 -18.53 -21.92 -9.13
N ILE A 381 -17.60 -21.19 -9.77
CA ILE A 381 -17.68 -20.85 -11.20
C ILE A 381 -17.39 -22.10 -12.02
N GLN A 382 -18.42 -22.93 -12.21
CA GLN A 382 -18.33 -24.07 -13.11
C GLN A 382 -18.57 -23.58 -14.53
N MET A 383 -17.53 -23.63 -15.37
CA MET A 383 -17.73 -23.56 -16.81
C MET A 383 -18.73 -24.64 -17.23
N VAL A 384 -19.69 -24.29 -18.09
CA VAL A 384 -20.67 -25.25 -18.62
C VAL A 384 -19.88 -26.43 -19.20
N PRO A 385 -20.08 -27.66 -18.70
CA PRO A 385 -19.28 -28.79 -19.14
C PRO A 385 -19.35 -28.96 -20.65
N SER A 386 -18.21 -29.13 -21.33
CA SER A 386 -18.16 -29.20 -22.79
C SER A 386 -19.01 -30.33 -23.36
N TRP A 387 -19.17 -31.43 -22.60
CA TRP A 387 -20.05 -32.55 -22.97
C TRP A 387 -21.52 -32.13 -23.00
N LEU A 388 -21.97 -31.23 -22.11
CA LEU A 388 -23.35 -30.75 -22.06
C LEU A 388 -23.66 -29.86 -23.26
N ILE A 389 -22.70 -28.99 -23.65
CA ILE A 389 -22.79 -28.21 -24.89
C ILE A 389 -22.87 -29.16 -26.09
N GLY A 390 -22.02 -30.19 -26.12
CA GLY A 390 -22.06 -31.23 -27.14
C GLY A 390 -23.42 -31.95 -27.22
N LEU A 391 -24.04 -32.25 -26.07
CA LEU A 391 -25.34 -32.91 -25.99
C LEU A 391 -26.46 -31.99 -26.50
N ILE A 392 -26.48 -30.71 -26.10
CA ILE A 392 -27.45 -29.72 -26.59
C ILE A 392 -27.34 -29.57 -28.11
N LEU A 393 -26.11 -29.45 -28.63
CA LEU A 393 -25.86 -29.26 -30.06
C LEU A 393 -26.19 -30.52 -30.88
N LEU A 394 -25.86 -31.71 -30.37
CA LEU A 394 -26.28 -32.98 -30.96
C LEU A 394 -27.81 -33.10 -30.97
N GLY A 395 -28.46 -32.79 -29.85
CA GLY A 395 -29.91 -32.80 -29.72
C GLY A 395 -30.58 -31.86 -30.72
N TYR A 396 -30.01 -30.67 -30.93
CA TYR A 396 -30.49 -29.72 -31.94
C TYR A 396 -30.37 -30.28 -33.37
N ILE A 397 -29.21 -30.85 -33.74
CA ILE A 397 -29.00 -31.45 -35.07
C ILE A 397 -29.99 -32.61 -35.32
N VAL A 398 -30.18 -33.46 -34.31
CA VAL A 398 -31.13 -34.59 -34.38
C VAL A 398 -32.56 -34.08 -34.51
N THR A 399 -32.92 -33.00 -33.80
CA THR A 399 -34.27 -32.44 -33.85
C THR A 399 -34.58 -31.82 -35.21
N VAL A 400 -33.67 -31.04 -35.78
CA VAL A 400 -33.85 -30.34 -37.07
C VAL A 400 -33.72 -31.29 -38.27
N GLY A 401 -32.88 -32.32 -38.18
CA GLY A 401 -32.66 -33.25 -39.29
C GLY A 401 -33.69 -34.40 -39.27
N PRO A 402 -33.35 -35.53 -38.63
CA PRO A 402 -34.16 -36.74 -38.69
C PRO A 402 -35.54 -36.60 -38.04
N VAL A 403 -35.66 -35.92 -36.89
CA VAL A 403 -36.93 -35.81 -36.17
C VAL A 403 -37.93 -34.96 -36.94
N ASP A 404 -37.54 -33.78 -37.42
CA ASP A 404 -38.40 -32.92 -38.24
C ASP A 404 -38.83 -33.61 -39.54
N TYR A 405 -37.88 -34.28 -40.23
CA TYR A 405 -38.15 -35.01 -41.47
C TYR A 405 -39.17 -36.14 -41.29
N ILE A 406 -39.04 -36.92 -40.22
CA ILE A 406 -39.92 -38.07 -39.95
C ILE A 406 -41.29 -37.59 -39.46
N LEU A 407 -41.37 -36.67 -38.48
CA LEU A 407 -42.64 -36.17 -37.94
C LEU A 407 -43.48 -35.45 -39.00
N LEU A 408 -42.89 -34.50 -39.72
CA LEU A 408 -43.61 -33.77 -40.78
C LEU A 408 -43.84 -34.63 -42.01
N GLY A 409 -42.99 -35.63 -42.25
CA GLY A 409 -43.18 -36.66 -43.28
C GLY A 409 -44.38 -37.56 -42.99
N MET A 410 -44.52 -38.05 -41.77
CA MET A 410 -45.64 -38.88 -41.32
C MET A 410 -46.97 -38.11 -41.33
N LEU A 411 -46.94 -36.84 -40.95
CA LEU A 411 -48.12 -35.97 -40.95
C LEU A 411 -48.43 -35.36 -42.33
N ARG A 412 -47.59 -35.60 -43.36
CA ARG A 412 -47.67 -35.00 -44.71
C ARG A 412 -47.66 -33.46 -44.72
N LEU A 413 -47.13 -32.85 -43.67
CA LEU A 413 -47.14 -31.41 -43.41
C LEU A 413 -45.80 -30.73 -43.71
N ARG A 414 -45.02 -31.25 -44.67
CA ARG A 414 -43.65 -30.79 -44.98
C ARG A 414 -43.49 -29.29 -45.28
N LYS A 415 -44.56 -28.58 -45.64
CA LYS A 415 -44.53 -27.12 -45.81
C LYS A 415 -44.34 -26.36 -44.49
N LEU A 416 -44.66 -26.99 -43.35
CA LEU A 416 -44.52 -26.40 -42.02
C LEU A 416 -43.08 -26.39 -41.48
N THR A 417 -42.12 -27.01 -42.16
CA THR A 417 -40.68 -26.96 -41.79
C THR A 417 -40.19 -25.51 -41.66
N TRP A 418 -40.70 -24.60 -42.48
CA TRP A 418 -40.38 -23.16 -42.42
C TRP A 418 -40.81 -22.49 -41.11
N ILE A 419 -41.77 -23.06 -40.36
CA ILE A 419 -42.20 -22.59 -39.04
C ILE A 419 -41.58 -23.44 -37.93
N ALA A 420 -41.47 -24.75 -38.13
CA ALA A 420 -40.89 -25.68 -37.16
C ALA A 420 -39.43 -25.34 -36.87
N PHE A 421 -38.62 -25.03 -37.90
CA PHE A 421 -37.21 -24.71 -37.74
C PHE A 421 -36.97 -23.46 -36.86
N PRO A 422 -37.60 -22.29 -37.10
CA PRO A 422 -37.48 -21.13 -36.21
C PRO A 422 -37.94 -21.42 -34.77
N VAL A 423 -39.04 -22.16 -34.59
CA VAL A 423 -39.57 -22.48 -33.26
C VAL A 423 -38.61 -23.37 -32.48
N VAL A 424 -38.09 -24.43 -33.10
CA VAL A 424 -37.10 -25.33 -32.49
C VAL A 424 -35.82 -24.56 -32.17
N THR A 425 -35.36 -23.71 -33.08
CA THR A 425 -34.18 -22.85 -32.85
C THR A 425 -34.37 -21.93 -31.65
N ALA A 426 -35.52 -21.25 -31.55
CA ALA A 426 -35.85 -20.38 -30.42
C ALA A 426 -35.92 -21.16 -29.10
N LEU A 427 -36.50 -22.36 -29.12
CA LEU A 427 -36.64 -23.22 -27.93
C LEU A 427 -35.27 -23.72 -27.44
N PHE A 428 -34.42 -24.23 -28.34
CA PHE A 428 -33.06 -24.65 -27.99
C PHE A 428 -32.18 -23.48 -27.55
N THR A 429 -32.32 -22.30 -28.17
CA THR A 429 -31.62 -21.08 -27.73
C THR A 429 -32.06 -20.70 -26.31
N GLY A 430 -33.37 -20.68 -26.04
CA GLY A 430 -33.91 -20.40 -24.71
C GLY A 430 -33.43 -21.41 -23.66
N ALA A 431 -33.48 -22.70 -23.97
CA ALA A 431 -32.98 -23.76 -23.10
C ALA A 431 -31.48 -23.61 -22.81
N THR A 432 -30.68 -23.28 -23.83
CA THR A 432 -29.24 -23.04 -23.68
C THR A 432 -28.97 -21.86 -22.76
N VAL A 433 -29.69 -20.75 -22.93
CA VAL A 433 -29.56 -19.57 -22.06
C VAL A 433 -29.97 -19.89 -20.61
N LEU A 434 -31.05 -20.64 -20.41
CA LEU A 434 -31.50 -21.05 -19.07
C LEU A 434 -30.48 -21.96 -18.36
N ILE A 435 -29.97 -22.97 -19.08
CA ILE A 435 -28.95 -23.88 -18.55
C ILE A 435 -27.66 -23.12 -18.25
N ALA A 436 -27.17 -22.29 -19.18
CA ALA A 436 -25.97 -21.49 -18.97
C ALA A 436 -26.13 -20.57 -17.75
N ASN A 437 -27.28 -19.88 -17.61
CA ASN A 437 -27.55 -19.03 -16.45
C ASN A 437 -27.63 -19.82 -15.14
N SER A 438 -28.10 -21.08 -15.16
CA SER A 438 -28.13 -21.93 -13.95
C SER A 438 -26.74 -22.39 -13.49
N TYR A 439 -25.81 -22.64 -14.42
CA TYR A 439 -24.42 -23.02 -14.11
C TYR A 439 -23.53 -21.81 -13.81
N MET A 440 -23.77 -20.66 -14.46
CA MET A 440 -22.94 -19.46 -14.34
C MET A 440 -23.45 -18.45 -13.30
N ARG A 441 -24.49 -18.79 -12.54
CA ARG A 441 -24.92 -18.02 -11.36
C ARG A 441 -23.92 -18.24 -10.22
N ALA A 442 -22.93 -17.36 -10.11
CA ALA A 442 -22.18 -17.24 -8.88
C ALA A 442 -23.11 -16.68 -7.80
N THR A 443 -23.61 -17.54 -6.91
CA THR A 443 -24.33 -17.14 -5.70
C THR A 443 -23.38 -16.77 -4.56
N GLU A 444 -22.12 -17.19 -4.69
CA GLU A 444 -21.06 -16.93 -3.72
C GLU A 444 -20.18 -15.80 -4.24
N THR A 445 -20.00 -14.80 -3.38
CA THR A 445 -18.89 -13.85 -3.48
C THR A 445 -17.59 -14.62 -3.30
N GLY A 446 -16.49 -14.12 -3.88
CA GLY A 446 -15.19 -14.77 -3.74
C GLY A 446 -14.70 -14.84 -2.28
N GLY A 447 -13.57 -15.51 -2.08
CA GLY A 447 -12.94 -15.67 -0.79
C GLY A 447 -12.40 -14.36 -0.21
N ALA A 448 -11.93 -14.43 1.04
CA ALA A 448 -11.21 -13.36 1.70
C ALA A 448 -9.95 -13.88 2.39
N ILE A 449 -8.91 -13.05 2.43
CA ILE A 449 -7.71 -13.23 3.25
C ILE A 449 -7.73 -12.16 4.31
N GLU A 450 -7.61 -12.57 5.57
CA GLU A 450 -7.47 -11.66 6.71
C GLU A 450 -6.06 -11.75 7.25
N ILE A 451 -5.45 -10.60 7.48
CA ILE A 451 -4.11 -10.48 8.06
C ILE A 451 -4.25 -9.65 9.32
N THR A 452 -4.01 -10.29 10.45
CA THR A 452 -4.11 -9.66 11.76
C THR A 452 -2.73 -9.43 12.31
N ASP A 453 -2.42 -8.18 12.65
CA ASP A 453 -1.23 -7.85 13.43
C ASP A 453 -1.55 -7.86 14.92
N VAL A 454 -0.65 -8.45 15.68
CA VAL A 454 -0.83 -8.73 17.11
C VAL A 454 0.28 -8.03 17.89
N ALA A 455 -0.08 -7.46 19.05
CA ALA A 455 0.84 -6.87 20.01
C ALA A 455 1.64 -7.93 20.77
N ALA A 456 2.66 -7.50 21.52
CA ALA A 456 3.49 -8.41 22.32
C ALA A 456 2.68 -9.16 23.39
N ASP A 457 1.64 -8.52 23.95
CA ASP A 457 0.68 -9.09 24.92
C ASP A 457 -0.45 -9.91 24.26
N GLY A 458 -0.44 -10.05 22.93
CA GLY A 458 -1.31 -10.99 22.22
C GLY A 458 -2.66 -10.46 21.77
N HIS A 459 -3.00 -9.18 22.01
CA HIS A 459 -4.22 -8.61 21.40
C HIS A 459 -4.00 -8.21 19.95
N ALA A 460 -5.08 -8.28 19.16
CA ALA A 460 -5.09 -7.81 17.79
C ALA A 460 -5.11 -6.27 17.76
N ILE A 461 -4.11 -5.67 17.12
CA ILE A 461 -3.98 -4.21 17.01
C ILE A 461 -4.69 -3.69 15.77
N ARG A 462 -4.51 -4.39 14.65
CA ARG A 462 -5.12 -4.03 13.36
C ARG A 462 -5.32 -5.25 12.49
N GLN A 463 -6.27 -5.15 11.58
CA GLN A 463 -6.57 -6.21 10.61
C GLN A 463 -6.68 -5.62 9.20
N SER A 464 -5.92 -6.18 8.27
CA SER A 464 -6.07 -5.93 6.84
C SER A 464 -6.83 -7.11 6.21
N ARG A 465 -7.93 -6.83 5.49
CA ARG A 465 -8.71 -7.84 4.79
C ARG A 465 -8.64 -7.61 3.29
N LEU A 466 -8.29 -8.64 2.52
CA LEU A 466 -8.39 -8.67 1.07
C LEU A 466 -9.59 -9.55 0.70
N GLN A 467 -10.62 -8.97 0.07
CA GLN A 467 -11.84 -9.69 -0.26
C GLN A 467 -12.10 -9.64 -1.77
N MET A 468 -12.40 -10.80 -2.36
CA MET A 468 -12.79 -10.90 -3.76
C MET A 468 -14.29 -10.72 -3.92
N LYS A 469 -14.68 -9.72 -4.70
CA LYS A 469 -16.05 -9.53 -5.18
C LYS A 469 -16.15 -10.01 -6.61
N PHE A 470 -16.95 -11.05 -6.82
CA PHE A 470 -17.19 -11.63 -8.13
C PHE A 470 -18.66 -12.05 -8.23
N TYR A 471 -19.34 -11.54 -9.26
CA TYR A 471 -20.78 -11.76 -9.43
C TYR A 471 -21.10 -12.34 -10.81
N GLY A 472 -22.03 -13.31 -10.82
CA GLY A 472 -22.51 -13.97 -12.04
C GLY A 472 -23.42 -13.11 -12.91
N ALA A 473 -23.84 -11.94 -12.42
CA ALA A 473 -24.68 -10.97 -13.11
C ALA A 473 -24.31 -9.54 -12.69
N ARG A 474 -24.69 -8.56 -13.51
CA ARG A 474 -24.52 -7.14 -13.17
C ARG A 474 -25.32 -6.82 -11.91
N THR A 475 -24.64 -6.38 -10.86
CA THR A 475 -25.21 -6.20 -9.52
C THR A 475 -24.77 -4.86 -8.94
N LEU A 476 -25.68 -4.17 -8.24
CA LEU A 476 -25.29 -3.06 -7.38
C LEU A 476 -24.89 -3.64 -6.04
N ASP A 477 -23.61 -3.55 -5.74
CA ASP A 477 -23.02 -4.03 -4.51
C ASP A 477 -22.97 -2.87 -3.51
N VAL A 478 -23.50 -3.10 -2.31
CA VAL A 478 -23.61 -2.11 -1.24
C VAL A 478 -23.09 -2.75 0.04
N ASP A 479 -22.04 -2.16 0.60
CA ASP A 479 -21.48 -2.58 1.88
C ASP A 479 -21.58 -1.46 2.91
N ASP A 480 -21.98 -1.83 4.12
CA ASP A 480 -21.93 -0.99 5.31
C ASP A 480 -20.58 -1.15 6.00
N HIS A 481 -19.94 -0.03 6.35
CA HIS A 481 -18.65 0.02 7.04
C HIS A 481 -18.77 0.77 8.35
N GLN A 482 -18.12 0.26 9.40
CA GLN A 482 -18.03 0.90 10.70
C GLN A 482 -16.58 0.85 11.21
N LEU A 483 -15.96 2.03 11.37
CA LEU A 483 -14.57 2.17 11.80
C LEU A 483 -13.62 1.28 10.99
N GLU A 484 -13.76 1.34 9.67
CA GLU A 484 -12.98 0.56 8.72
C GLU A 484 -12.68 1.44 7.50
N LEU A 485 -11.48 1.31 6.93
CA LEU A 485 -11.11 1.96 5.67
C LEU A 485 -11.15 0.92 4.56
N SER A 486 -12.14 0.97 3.67
CA SER A 486 -12.31 0.03 2.56
C SER A 486 -12.14 0.70 1.20
N VAL A 487 -11.29 0.10 0.35
CA VAL A 487 -10.84 0.66 -0.92
C VAL A 487 -10.58 -0.44 -1.95
N PRO A 488 -10.66 -0.17 -3.26
CA PRO A 488 -10.29 -1.15 -4.28
C PRO A 488 -8.79 -1.47 -4.22
N ALA A 489 -8.44 -2.75 -4.21
CA ALA A 489 -7.06 -3.23 -4.29
C ALA A 489 -6.66 -3.41 -5.76
N VAL A 490 -5.78 -2.53 -6.25
CA VAL A 490 -5.32 -2.53 -7.64
C VAL A 490 -3.86 -2.95 -7.70
N ASN A 491 -3.54 -3.87 -8.61
CA ASN A 491 -2.16 -4.20 -8.92
C ASN A 491 -1.61 -3.18 -9.92
N ILE A 492 -0.65 -2.35 -9.49
CA ILE A 492 0.04 -1.42 -10.36
C ILE A 492 1.29 -2.13 -10.89
N PHE A 493 1.28 -2.52 -12.17
CA PHE A 493 2.48 -3.02 -12.84
C PHE A 493 3.29 -1.83 -13.37
N LEU A 494 4.34 -1.46 -12.63
CA LEU A 494 5.35 -0.51 -13.09
C LEU A 494 6.57 -1.29 -13.60
N SER A 495 6.56 -1.62 -14.89
CA SER A 495 7.75 -2.02 -15.62
C SER A 495 8.53 -0.76 -15.99
N ALA A 496 9.82 -0.69 -15.67
CA ALA A 496 10.66 0.46 -16.04
C ALA A 496 10.78 0.66 -17.57
N HIS A 497 10.50 -0.39 -18.34
CA HIS A 497 10.47 -0.35 -19.80
C HIS A 497 9.11 0.14 -20.34
N ASP A 498 8.03 -0.02 -19.56
CA ASP A 498 6.64 0.30 -19.94
C ASP A 498 6.08 1.53 -19.22
N ALA A 499 6.91 2.34 -18.56
CA ALA A 499 6.45 3.58 -17.93
C ALA A 499 5.78 4.54 -18.95
N THR A 500 6.04 4.36 -20.24
CA THR A 500 5.46 5.11 -21.36
C THR A 500 4.30 4.37 -22.07
N SER A 501 4.13 3.06 -21.82
CA SER A 501 3.06 2.20 -22.36
C SER A 501 2.12 1.77 -21.24
N TYR A 502 1.62 2.77 -20.49
CA TYR A 502 0.54 2.58 -19.54
C TYR A 502 -0.76 2.28 -20.30
N GLN A 503 -1.05 1.01 -20.53
CA GLN A 503 -2.42 0.55 -20.70
C GLN A 503 -2.81 -0.15 -19.41
N LEU A 504 -3.31 0.65 -18.45
CA LEU A 504 -4.23 0.12 -17.46
C LEU A 504 -5.29 -0.66 -18.25
N ASN A 505 -5.67 -1.85 -17.76
CA ASN A 505 -6.91 -2.45 -18.21
C ASN A 505 -8.08 -1.56 -17.72
N GLU A 506 -8.29 -0.42 -18.38
CA GLU A 506 -9.33 0.59 -18.12
C GLU A 506 -10.74 -0.02 -18.10
N ARG A 507 -10.89 -1.20 -18.72
CA ARG A 507 -12.16 -1.91 -18.91
C ARG A 507 -12.92 -2.32 -17.65
N TYR A 508 -12.36 -2.16 -16.43
CA TYR A 508 -12.99 -2.66 -15.21
C TYR A 508 -13.05 -1.68 -14.02
N ARG A 509 -12.73 -0.40 -14.18
CA ARG A 509 -12.84 0.60 -13.09
C ARG A 509 -14.30 1.08 -12.98
N ALA A 510 -15.10 0.46 -12.12
CA ALA A 510 -16.38 1.03 -11.71
C ALA A 510 -16.15 2.07 -10.61
N PRO A 511 -16.66 3.32 -10.73
CA PRO A 511 -16.47 4.33 -9.71
C PRO A 511 -17.13 3.92 -8.40
N LEU A 512 -16.41 4.07 -7.29
CA LEU A 512 -16.89 3.73 -5.96
C LEU A 512 -17.54 4.97 -5.32
N THR A 513 -18.76 4.82 -4.82
CA THR A 513 -19.45 5.91 -4.09
C THR A 513 -19.40 5.64 -2.61
N TYR A 514 -18.92 6.61 -1.84
CA TYR A 514 -18.88 6.62 -0.38
C TYR A 514 -19.95 7.56 0.15
N SER A 515 -20.87 7.08 1.00
CA SER A 515 -21.96 7.89 1.56
C SER A 515 -21.99 7.79 3.08
N GLY A 516 -22.03 8.94 3.78
CA GLY A 516 -22.12 9.02 5.23
C GLY A 516 -20.95 9.74 5.89
N SER A 517 -20.58 9.33 7.11
CA SER A 517 -19.44 9.87 7.86
C SER A 517 -18.22 9.01 7.59
N PHE A 518 -17.55 9.22 6.46
CA PHE A 518 -16.32 8.49 6.13
C PHE A 518 -15.13 9.00 6.97
N PRO A 519 -14.29 8.12 7.59
CA PRO A 519 -14.32 6.66 7.63
C PRO A 519 -14.95 6.07 8.91
N GLY A 520 -15.82 6.84 9.60
CA GLY A 520 -16.49 6.43 10.83
C GLY A 520 -17.65 5.45 10.59
N THR A 521 -18.74 5.91 9.96
CA THR A 521 -19.89 5.08 9.61
C THR A 521 -20.40 5.52 8.25
N TYR A 522 -20.21 4.66 7.25
CA TYR A 522 -20.48 4.98 5.86
C TYR A 522 -20.81 3.73 5.04
N GLN A 523 -21.37 3.95 3.86
CA GLN A 523 -21.67 2.91 2.88
C GLN A 523 -20.77 3.06 1.66
N THR A 524 -20.31 1.94 1.10
CA THR A 524 -19.72 1.90 -0.24
C THR A 524 -20.71 1.32 -1.22
N GLN A 525 -20.84 1.95 -2.40
CA GLN A 525 -21.69 1.47 -3.48
C GLN A 525 -20.88 1.35 -4.78
N VAL A 526 -20.92 0.18 -5.40
CA VAL A 526 -20.25 -0.08 -6.69
C VAL A 526 -21.13 -0.90 -7.61
N VAL A 527 -21.15 -0.53 -8.89
CA VAL A 527 -21.84 -1.31 -9.91
C VAL A 527 -20.90 -2.38 -10.45
N MET A 528 -21.08 -3.60 -9.99
CA MET A 528 -20.30 -4.76 -10.39
C MET A 528 -20.76 -5.25 -11.77
N GLN A 529 -19.81 -5.37 -12.70
CA GLN A 529 -20.07 -5.96 -14.01
C GLN A 529 -20.11 -7.49 -13.90
N GLN A 530 -20.86 -8.13 -14.81
CA GLN A 530 -20.94 -9.57 -14.88
C GLN A 530 -19.54 -10.17 -15.13
N TRP A 531 -19.13 -11.09 -14.27
CA TRP A 531 -17.84 -11.80 -14.33
C TRP A 531 -16.61 -10.90 -14.29
N ALA A 532 -16.74 -9.70 -13.72
CA ALA A 532 -15.61 -8.81 -13.45
C ALA A 532 -15.15 -8.99 -12.00
N PRO A 533 -13.98 -9.61 -11.74
CA PRO A 533 -13.42 -9.69 -10.40
C PRO A 533 -12.98 -8.31 -9.92
N MET A 534 -13.33 -7.98 -8.68
CA MET A 534 -12.83 -6.79 -7.99
C MET A 534 -12.29 -7.21 -6.63
N LEU A 535 -10.99 -6.96 -6.41
CA LEU A 535 -10.40 -7.15 -5.09
C LEU A 535 -10.61 -5.87 -4.29
N MET A 536 -11.16 -6.00 -3.09
CA MET A 536 -11.27 -4.94 -2.10
C MET A 536 -10.21 -5.17 -1.03
N ARG A 537 -9.56 -4.09 -0.57
CA ARG A 537 -8.75 -4.09 0.63
C ARG A 537 -9.45 -3.24 1.67
N SER A 538 -9.55 -3.77 2.89
CA SER A 538 -9.97 -2.98 4.03
C SER A 538 -8.97 -3.04 5.19
N LEU A 539 -8.99 -1.99 6.01
CA LEU A 539 -8.19 -1.86 7.22
C LEU A 539 -9.07 -1.45 8.39
N THR A 540 -8.97 -2.22 9.48
CA THR A 540 -9.61 -1.92 10.76
C THR A 540 -8.54 -1.79 11.84
N LEU A 541 -8.73 -0.81 12.73
CA LEU A 541 -7.93 -0.66 13.95
C LEU A 541 -8.74 -1.22 15.12
N GLU A 542 -8.09 -1.94 16.04
CA GLU A 542 -8.73 -2.66 17.15
C GLU A 542 -9.85 -3.60 16.65
N PRO A 543 -9.54 -4.56 15.76
CA PRO A 543 -10.53 -5.47 15.21
C PRO A 543 -11.18 -6.29 16.32
N LYS A 544 -12.51 -6.42 16.26
CA LYS A 544 -13.29 -7.19 17.23
C LYS A 544 -13.38 -8.65 16.81
N ASP A 545 -13.59 -9.52 17.78
CA ASP A 545 -13.84 -10.96 17.58
C ASP A 545 -12.72 -11.73 16.85
N VAL A 546 -11.49 -11.19 16.87
CA VAL A 546 -10.32 -11.88 16.33
C VAL A 546 -9.88 -12.99 17.28
N GLN A 547 -9.82 -14.21 16.76
CA GLN A 547 -9.26 -15.34 17.48
C GLN A 547 -7.74 -15.37 17.26
N VAL A 548 -7.00 -14.82 18.22
CA VAL A 548 -5.53 -14.94 18.26
C VAL A 548 -5.17 -16.20 19.05
N PRO A 549 -4.27 -17.06 18.54
CA PRO A 549 -3.71 -18.17 19.31
C PRO A 549 -3.14 -17.72 20.65
N GLU A 550 -3.46 -18.42 21.74
CA GLU A 550 -2.90 -18.20 23.08
C GLU A 550 -1.43 -18.64 23.13
N ILE A 551 -0.56 -17.86 22.49
CA ILE A 551 0.89 -18.00 22.48
C ILE A 551 1.45 -16.76 23.20
N ASP A 552 2.49 -16.94 24.01
CA ASP A 552 3.19 -15.82 24.64
C ASP A 552 4.03 -15.09 23.59
N TRP A 553 3.39 -14.18 22.84
CA TRP A 553 4.03 -13.41 21.77
C TRP A 553 5.09 -12.43 22.28
N SER A 554 5.15 -12.20 23.60
CA SER A 554 6.17 -11.36 24.23
C SER A 554 7.51 -12.09 24.36
N ASP A 555 7.50 -13.43 24.37
CA ASP A 555 8.71 -14.23 24.44
C ASP A 555 9.41 -14.30 23.07
N SER A 556 10.32 -13.35 22.85
CA SER A 556 11.18 -13.33 21.67
C SER A 556 12.01 -14.61 21.47
N GLN A 557 12.25 -15.42 22.51
CA GLN A 557 12.98 -16.69 22.36
C GLN A 557 12.24 -17.66 21.44
N LEU A 558 10.90 -17.60 21.38
CA LEU A 558 10.07 -18.44 20.50
C LEU A 558 10.51 -18.41 19.02
N VAL A 559 11.14 -17.31 18.59
CA VAL A 559 11.63 -17.14 17.21
C VAL A 559 13.15 -17.05 17.09
N ILE A 560 13.88 -16.82 18.19
CA ILE A 560 15.34 -16.60 18.18
C ILE A 560 16.14 -17.89 18.35
N ASP A 561 15.79 -18.74 19.32
CA ASP A 561 16.59 -19.92 19.68
C ASP A 561 15.90 -21.24 19.28
N ASP A 562 16.65 -22.35 19.27
CA ASP A 562 16.10 -23.65 18.84
C ASP A 562 15.08 -24.20 19.85
N VAL A 563 15.24 -23.86 21.13
CA VAL A 563 14.38 -24.32 22.22
C VAL A 563 13.01 -23.63 22.16
N GLY A 564 12.99 -22.31 22.07
CA GLY A 564 11.78 -21.52 21.90
C GLY A 564 11.05 -21.87 20.60
N ARG A 565 11.79 -22.09 19.50
CA ARG A 565 11.20 -22.59 18.25
C ARG A 565 10.54 -23.97 18.37
N ALA A 566 11.14 -24.88 19.14
CA ALA A 566 10.54 -26.18 19.42
C ALA A 566 9.29 -26.03 20.31
N GLN A 567 9.30 -25.10 21.25
CA GLN A 567 8.14 -24.75 22.07
C GLN A 567 7.00 -24.17 21.23
N LEU A 568 7.30 -23.24 20.31
CA LEU A 568 6.34 -22.67 19.37
C LEU A 568 5.68 -23.77 18.52
N ARG A 569 6.49 -24.70 17.98
CA ARG A 569 5.97 -25.85 17.23
C ARG A 569 5.01 -26.68 18.08
N LYS A 570 5.38 -26.97 19.33
CA LYS A 570 4.55 -27.76 20.24
C LYS A 570 3.20 -27.06 20.49
N ASN A 571 3.21 -25.76 20.78
CA ASN A 571 1.99 -24.97 20.98
C ASN A 571 1.08 -25.03 19.74
N LEU A 572 1.64 -24.89 18.53
CA LEU A 572 0.88 -24.96 17.28
C LEU A 572 0.33 -26.37 16.99
N ASP A 573 1.09 -27.43 17.27
CA ASP A 573 0.63 -28.82 17.15
C ASP A 573 -0.51 -29.14 18.14
N GLU A 574 -0.52 -28.53 19.32
CA GLU A 574 -1.60 -28.65 20.31
C GLU A 574 -2.88 -27.91 19.89
N LEU A 575 -2.73 -26.70 19.34
CA LEU A 575 -3.85 -25.88 18.86
C LEU A 575 -4.49 -26.42 17.58
N TYR A 576 -3.68 -26.98 16.68
CA TYR A 576 -4.12 -27.45 15.36
C TYR A 576 -3.68 -28.90 15.12
N PRO A 577 -4.23 -29.88 15.86
CA PRO A 577 -3.79 -31.26 15.79
C PRO A 577 -3.96 -31.82 14.38
N PRO A 578 -2.97 -32.59 13.87
CA PRO A 578 -3.04 -33.17 12.54
C PRO A 578 -4.26 -34.10 12.43
N HIS A 579 -5.12 -33.85 11.44
CA HIS A 579 -6.27 -34.71 11.18
C HIS A 579 -5.80 -36.09 10.69
N SER A 580 -6.34 -37.15 11.30
CA SER A 580 -5.97 -38.52 10.97
C SER A 580 -6.38 -38.87 9.54
N GLY A 581 -5.43 -38.90 8.61
CA GLY A 581 -5.63 -39.36 7.24
C GLY A 581 -5.44 -38.31 6.16
N ASP A 582 -5.34 -37.03 6.52
CA ASP A 582 -5.02 -35.97 5.56
C ASP A 582 -3.50 -35.75 5.50
N ARG A 583 -2.92 -35.72 4.29
CA ARG A 583 -1.50 -35.41 4.10
C ARG A 583 -1.23 -33.91 4.12
N ASP A 584 -2.28 -33.10 4.05
CA ASP A 584 -2.17 -31.65 4.10
C ASP A 584 -2.07 -31.11 5.52
N ALA A 585 -1.26 -30.07 5.66
CA ALA A 585 -0.96 -29.42 6.91
C ALA A 585 -2.21 -28.74 7.50
N SER A 586 -2.58 -29.03 8.75
CA SER A 586 -3.56 -28.21 9.48
C SER A 586 -3.05 -26.80 9.77
N TRP A 587 -1.72 -26.60 9.78
CA TRP A 587 -1.07 -25.30 9.99
C TRP A 587 0.32 -25.24 9.34
N ASN A 588 0.76 -24.02 9.00
CA ASN A 588 2.13 -23.71 8.59
C ASN A 588 2.60 -22.44 9.30
N ALA A 589 3.85 -22.45 9.79
CA ALA A 589 4.46 -21.26 10.38
C ALA A 589 5.93 -21.13 9.94
N TRP A 590 6.34 -19.87 9.70
CA TRP A 590 7.67 -19.51 9.29
C TRP A 590 8.23 -18.42 10.19
N VAL A 591 9.50 -18.57 10.55
CA VAL A 591 10.29 -17.52 11.18
C VAL A 591 11.19 -16.92 10.11
N LEU A 592 11.06 -15.61 9.90
CA LEU A 592 11.89 -14.86 8.98
C LEU A 592 12.92 -14.05 9.78
N ASN A 593 14.19 -14.32 9.53
CA ASN A 593 15.32 -13.54 10.03
C ASN A 593 16.15 -13.06 8.82
N ARG A 594 17.04 -12.06 9.01
CA ARG A 594 17.75 -11.30 7.95
C ARG A 594 18.25 -12.15 6.77
N ASP A 595 18.79 -13.34 7.04
CA ASP A 595 19.37 -14.22 6.02
C ASP A 595 18.76 -15.62 5.97
N ILE A 596 17.75 -15.88 6.78
CA ILE A 596 17.27 -17.24 7.05
C ILE A 596 15.75 -17.23 7.10
N VAL A 597 15.14 -18.13 6.32
CA VAL A 597 13.75 -18.53 6.52
C VAL A 597 13.76 -19.91 7.19
N TRP A 598 13.04 -20.02 8.29
CA TRP A 598 12.93 -21.26 9.04
C TRP A 598 11.48 -21.74 9.11
N ASN A 599 11.25 -22.99 8.74
CA ASN A 599 9.93 -23.61 8.80
C ASN A 599 9.74 -24.31 10.14
N VAL A 600 8.79 -23.81 10.93
CA VAL A 600 8.57 -24.23 12.32
C VAL A 600 8.16 -25.67 12.44
N ARG A 601 7.33 -26.13 11.50
CA ARG A 601 6.82 -27.50 11.49
C ARG A 601 7.86 -28.53 11.06
N SER A 602 8.59 -28.25 9.98
CA SER A 602 9.56 -29.18 9.41
C SER A 602 10.96 -29.09 10.03
N GLY A 603 11.23 -28.02 10.79
CA GLY A 603 12.57 -27.68 11.29
C GLY A 603 13.56 -27.32 10.19
N ARG A 604 13.11 -27.22 8.93
CA ARG A 604 13.99 -26.94 7.79
C ARG A 604 14.40 -25.49 7.78
N ARG A 605 15.72 -25.29 7.66
CA ARG A 605 16.35 -24.00 7.48
C ARG A 605 16.67 -23.78 6.00
N GLN A 606 16.27 -22.65 5.45
CA GLN A 606 16.69 -22.19 4.14
C GLN A 606 17.49 -20.89 4.30
N ILE A 607 18.74 -20.89 3.84
CA ILE A 607 19.57 -19.69 3.79
C ILE A 607 19.17 -18.92 2.53
N LEU A 608 18.78 -17.66 2.67
CA LEU A 608 18.37 -16.79 1.56
C LEU A 608 19.59 -16.34 0.72
N HIS A 609 20.80 -16.49 1.26
CA HIS A 609 22.08 -16.23 0.60
C HIS A 609 22.76 -17.51 0.13
N GLN A 610 22.86 -17.70 -1.19
CA GLN A 610 24.00 -18.43 -1.75
C GLN A 610 24.76 -17.47 -2.68
N GLU A 611 25.66 -16.69 -2.09
CA GLU A 611 26.77 -16.07 -2.81
C GLU A 611 27.66 -17.21 -3.33
N GLY A 612 27.55 -17.50 -4.61
CA GLY A 612 28.31 -18.54 -5.27
C GLY A 612 28.15 -18.43 -6.76
N ASN A 613 29.25 -18.06 -7.40
CA ASN A 613 29.52 -17.81 -8.81
C ASN A 613 29.20 -19.01 -9.75
N ASP A 614 28.00 -19.59 -9.67
CA ASP A 614 27.60 -20.76 -10.45
C ASP A 614 26.55 -20.39 -11.49
N ASN A 615 26.93 -19.44 -12.35
CA ASN A 615 26.18 -19.02 -13.54
C ASN A 615 26.15 -20.11 -14.64
N ARG A 616 26.39 -21.39 -14.30
CA ARG A 616 26.40 -22.53 -15.23
C ARG A 616 25.31 -23.56 -14.97
N ASN A 617 24.50 -23.43 -13.92
CA ASN A 617 23.46 -24.42 -13.59
C ASN A 617 22.04 -23.85 -13.40
N TYR A 618 21.74 -22.64 -13.88
CA TYR A 618 20.35 -22.13 -13.98
C TYR A 618 19.49 -22.85 -15.05
N ARG A 619 19.90 -24.05 -15.47
CA ARG A 619 19.09 -25.06 -16.17
C ARG A 619 19.11 -26.37 -15.38
N SER A 620 18.51 -26.41 -14.19
CA SER A 620 18.12 -27.67 -13.55
C SER A 620 17.38 -27.43 -12.23
N ARG A 621 16.18 -28.02 -12.14
CA ARG A 621 15.33 -28.28 -10.93
C ARG A 621 14.19 -27.31 -10.60
N SER A 622 13.56 -26.71 -11.60
CA SER A 622 12.13 -26.33 -11.51
C SER A 622 11.18 -27.51 -11.81
N SER A 623 11.64 -28.75 -11.62
CA SER A 623 10.88 -29.98 -11.82
C SER A 623 10.90 -30.86 -10.57
N TYR A 624 10.37 -30.33 -9.47
CA TYR A 624 9.81 -31.18 -8.42
C TYR A 624 8.30 -31.00 -8.42
N SER A 625 7.60 -32.03 -8.90
CA SER A 625 6.15 -32.14 -8.73
C SER A 625 5.87 -32.41 -7.25
N LEU A 626 5.65 -31.34 -6.48
CA LEU A 626 5.17 -31.41 -5.10
C LEU A 626 3.72 -30.93 -5.13
N LYS A 627 2.81 -31.90 -5.06
CA LYS A 627 1.37 -31.81 -5.37
C LYS A 627 0.51 -31.12 -4.28
N SER A 628 0.98 -30.06 -3.64
CA SER A 628 0.15 -29.26 -2.73
C SER A 628 0.30 -27.79 -3.10
N GLU A 629 -0.52 -27.33 -4.03
CA GLU A 629 -0.53 -25.96 -4.59
C GLU A 629 -0.72 -24.89 -3.49
N ASP A 630 -1.38 -25.20 -2.37
CA ASP A 630 -1.67 -24.25 -1.27
C ASP A 630 -0.45 -23.91 -0.38
N GLN A 631 0.56 -24.77 -0.33
CA GLN A 631 1.69 -24.62 0.60
C GLN A 631 2.84 -23.79 0.02
N LEU A 632 2.86 -23.58 -1.30
CA LEU A 632 3.91 -22.88 -2.02
C LEU A 632 3.62 -21.40 -2.24
N SER A 633 2.37 -20.95 -2.32
CA SER A 633 2.02 -19.54 -2.54
C SER A 633 2.49 -18.65 -1.39
N PHE A 634 2.33 -19.08 -0.14
CA PHE A 634 2.74 -18.30 1.03
C PHE A 634 4.24 -18.46 1.39
N ALA A 635 4.84 -19.61 1.09
CA ALA A 635 6.29 -19.79 1.20
C ALA A 635 7.03 -19.00 0.11
N ALA A 636 6.50 -18.95 -1.12
CA ALA A 636 7.00 -18.09 -2.19
C ALA A 636 6.82 -16.59 -1.87
N LEU A 637 5.74 -16.21 -1.18
CA LEU A 637 5.58 -14.86 -0.59
C LEU A 637 6.66 -14.51 0.44
N SER A 638 7.21 -15.51 1.15
CA SER A 638 8.28 -15.35 2.15
C SER A 638 9.70 -15.50 1.58
N SER A 639 9.87 -16.28 0.50
CA SER A 639 11.17 -16.67 -0.07
C SER A 639 11.54 -15.91 -1.36
N ALA A 640 10.63 -15.11 -1.91
CA ALA A 640 10.93 -14.18 -3.00
C ALA A 640 11.88 -13.08 -2.49
N SER A 641 13.18 -13.38 -2.55
CA SER A 641 14.34 -12.51 -2.36
C SER A 641 14.11 -11.25 -1.51
N ARG A 642 14.37 -11.35 -0.21
CA ARG A 642 14.71 -10.23 0.71
C ARG A 642 13.76 -9.01 0.83
N SER A 643 12.71 -8.80 0.02
CA SER A 643 11.99 -7.51 0.07
C SER A 643 10.62 -7.37 -0.63
N GLN A 644 9.95 -8.40 -1.15
CA GLN A 644 8.87 -8.15 -2.13
C GLN A 644 7.45 -8.50 -1.60
N GLY A 645 6.67 -7.48 -1.23
CA GLY A 645 5.20 -7.49 -1.26
C GLY A 645 4.44 -7.69 0.05
N PHE A 646 4.66 -8.81 0.74
CA PHE A 646 3.81 -9.21 1.88
C PHE A 646 3.85 -8.19 3.02
N PHE A 647 5.03 -7.91 3.57
CA PHE A 647 5.19 -6.91 4.63
C PHE A 647 4.90 -5.49 4.18
N ARG A 648 4.80 -5.20 2.88
CA ARG A 648 4.35 -3.88 2.43
C ARG A 648 2.87 -3.71 2.75
N ILE A 649 2.01 -4.64 2.38
CA ILE A 649 0.59 -4.60 2.80
C ILE A 649 0.48 -4.64 4.33
N VAL A 650 1.23 -5.51 4.98
CA VAL A 650 1.12 -5.70 6.42
C VAL A 650 1.64 -4.50 7.21
N SER A 651 2.84 -3.97 6.94
CA SER A 651 3.46 -2.89 7.74
C SER A 651 2.82 -1.50 7.60
N GLN A 652 1.92 -1.32 6.65
CA GLN A 652 1.23 -0.06 6.38
C GLN A 652 0.07 0.18 7.34
N VAL A 653 0.06 1.36 7.95
CA VAL A 653 -1.04 1.84 8.80
C VAL A 653 -2.18 2.42 7.96
N SER A 654 -2.01 2.48 6.65
CA SER A 654 -2.99 2.93 5.67
C SER A 654 -3.17 1.83 4.63
N PRO A 655 -4.39 1.45 4.23
CA PRO A 655 -4.60 0.41 3.23
C PRO A 655 -4.05 0.77 1.82
N GLN A 656 -3.40 1.93 1.65
CA GLN A 656 -3.09 2.53 0.37
C GLN A 656 -1.58 2.79 0.10
N GLY A 657 -0.69 2.71 1.10
CA GLY A 657 0.66 3.32 1.00
C GLY A 657 1.85 2.40 0.76
#